data_AF-A0A0S9QCF8-F1
#
_entry.id   AF-A0A0S9QCF8-F1
#
_cell.length_a   1.000
_cell.length_b   1.000
_cell.length_c   1.000
_cell.angle_alpha   90.00
_cell.angle_beta   90.00
_cell.angle_gamma   90.00
#
_symmetry.space_group_name_H-M   'P 1'
#
loop_
_entity.id
_entity.type
_entity.pdbx_description
1 polymer ?
#
loop_
_entity_poly.entity_id
_entity_poly.type
_entity_poly.pdbx_seq_one_letter_code
_entity_poly.pdbx_strand_id
1 'polypeptide(L)'
;MGNAITGSGALQQNGTGGLKLTAASTGFTGPVALNAGTLELGQINSAGTGAITFAAGAQKLQIDVTGTLGNTLTTVGTSDQIDFQALNFTGAFKTYDAATRTLSITNGASTSSVRFDAGSTLTSNQLVLSADADGSAVITVRDALTAAPTGTPGGGPVTVFTGAQNVTVAKADTLVLAVDPGAFTGASEQNGNVVLAIAGKTATITGAQLTSDGIPGVSLAGGDFLVGQGGFSITSTKANSILIGGTGGEINNVVDPGQTVGTHVIFGGVGYADPSDGADTITFGGKGAWGVYGNAGADGIVQGTSIFDSTSFASVFGGKDGDSITLANTGNLNAHFAIYGGENGPAGAANAGIDSITVYNTGSNASTIIFGGQGAADPTDGADTIIFNGGGSVSIFGNAGDDQITLGATGGLDSTTNAVVHGGIGNDTIGLTFAAGTKATTQVYGDEGGDRITVTNAGGNTVIYGDTAAADPAGGDDSIAFSGQGQTTIYAAGGNDTITLSGRGTATADSTSTTTVFGGGGNDSVNIVAHTDTIGAYTLTLGAGSDSVAATYATNGTVFGQAITITDFVTGGGNDVLKLTTPGTQTQASAVSGGFQVLQQALDAATANGAGTTTAAGSVGVVAFGGSSYVVVNDGTLGFNAATDLAIKMTGLTDVAGVIGSISILH
;
A
#
# COMPACT_ATOMS: atom_id res chain seq x y z
N MET A 1 37.11 43.25 8.03
CA MET A 1 38.02 44.38 7.76
C MET A 1 37.21 45.66 7.67
N GLY A 2 37.56 46.65 8.51
CA GLY A 2 36.79 47.90 8.67
C GLY A 2 37.21 49.05 7.77
N ASN A 3 38.42 49.02 7.21
CA ASN A 3 38.95 50.06 6.32
C ASN A 3 38.90 49.59 4.86
N ALA A 4 38.85 50.55 3.94
CA ALA A 4 38.88 50.29 2.50
C ALA A 4 40.20 49.64 2.07
N ILE A 5 40.11 48.66 1.18
CA ILE A 5 41.28 48.08 0.49
C ILE A 5 41.56 48.93 -0.75
N THR A 6 42.83 49.10 -1.14
CA THR A 6 43.24 49.82 -2.36
C THR A 6 44.37 49.10 -3.08
N GLY A 7 44.53 49.39 -4.38
CA GLY A 7 45.59 48.80 -5.22
C GLY A 7 45.10 47.61 -6.05
N SER A 8 46.04 46.94 -6.74
CA SER A 8 45.75 45.90 -7.74
C SER A 8 46.18 44.48 -7.32
N GLY A 9 46.67 44.29 -6.10
CA GLY A 9 47.05 42.98 -5.57
C GLY A 9 45.85 42.06 -5.34
N ALA A 10 46.05 40.75 -5.29
CA ALA A 10 44.95 39.79 -5.09
C ALA A 10 44.51 39.71 -3.61
N LEU A 11 43.21 39.52 -3.38
CA LEU A 11 42.64 39.10 -2.09
C LEU A 11 42.25 37.63 -2.19
N GLN A 12 42.56 36.82 -1.17
CA GLN A 12 42.19 35.40 -1.14
C GLN A 12 41.56 35.05 0.20
N GLN A 13 40.37 34.44 0.16
CA GLN A 13 39.73 33.84 1.32
C GLN A 13 39.95 32.32 1.30
N ASN A 14 40.86 31.84 2.14
CA ASN A 14 41.33 30.43 2.15
C ASN A 14 40.76 29.60 3.31
N GLY A 15 40.28 30.25 4.37
CA GLY A 15 39.74 29.57 5.55
C GLY A 15 38.26 29.25 5.38
N THR A 16 37.78 28.21 6.07
CA THR A 16 36.35 27.82 6.08
C THR A 16 35.45 28.78 6.87
N GLY A 17 36.03 29.72 7.61
CA GLY A 17 35.30 30.77 8.33
C GLY A 17 34.83 31.93 7.44
N GLY A 18 34.21 32.93 8.06
CA GLY A 18 33.75 34.13 7.39
C GLY A 18 34.78 35.26 7.34
N LEU A 19 34.92 35.93 6.20
CA LEU A 19 35.60 37.21 6.04
C LEU A 19 34.59 38.30 5.71
N LYS A 20 34.33 39.20 6.65
CA LYS A 20 33.45 40.37 6.44
C LYS A 20 34.24 41.60 6.00
N LEU A 21 33.85 42.21 4.89
CA LEU A 21 34.37 43.49 4.40
C LEU A 21 33.29 44.55 4.56
N THR A 22 33.49 45.54 5.44
CA THR A 22 32.43 46.50 5.79
C THR A 22 32.60 47.87 5.15
N ALA A 23 33.80 48.20 4.66
CA ALA A 23 34.07 49.45 3.95
C ALA A 23 33.87 49.30 2.43
N ALA A 24 33.61 50.41 1.76
CA ALA A 24 33.65 50.51 0.30
C ALA A 24 35.11 50.57 -0.19
N SER A 25 35.52 49.65 -1.05
CA SER A 25 36.90 49.52 -1.54
C SER A 25 37.01 49.93 -3.01
N THR A 26 36.48 51.10 -3.40
CA THR A 26 36.43 51.56 -4.80
C THR A 26 37.80 51.68 -5.48
N GLY A 27 38.87 51.87 -4.71
CA GLY A 27 40.25 51.92 -5.20
C GLY A 27 40.95 50.56 -5.33
N PHE A 28 40.24 49.46 -5.03
CA PHE A 28 40.75 48.10 -5.17
C PHE A 28 40.31 47.49 -6.51
N THR A 29 41.28 47.13 -7.33
CA THR A 29 41.05 46.59 -8.68
C THR A 29 41.61 45.17 -8.86
N GLY A 30 42.24 44.63 -7.82
CA GLY A 30 42.80 43.28 -7.86
C GLY A 30 41.73 42.19 -7.79
N PRO A 31 42.04 40.96 -8.22
CA PRO A 31 41.11 39.84 -8.20
C PRO A 31 40.85 39.36 -6.76
N VAL A 32 39.69 38.75 -6.55
CA VAL A 32 39.30 38.12 -5.28
C VAL A 32 39.10 36.63 -5.52
N ALA A 33 39.89 35.78 -4.86
CA ALA A 33 39.67 34.34 -4.86
C ALA A 33 38.91 33.93 -3.59
N LEU A 34 37.78 33.26 -3.75
CA LEU A 34 37.00 32.65 -2.68
C LEU A 34 37.26 31.15 -2.71
N ASN A 35 38.27 30.71 -1.98
CA ASN A 35 38.75 29.33 -2.02
C ASN A 35 38.04 28.41 -1.01
N ALA A 36 37.49 28.97 0.07
CA ALA A 36 36.68 28.28 1.07
C ALA A 36 35.84 29.28 1.89
N GLY A 37 34.84 28.78 2.61
CA GLY A 37 34.11 29.55 3.62
C GLY A 37 33.23 30.67 3.04
N THR A 38 33.03 31.73 3.83
CA THR A 38 32.14 32.84 3.47
C THR A 38 32.92 34.12 3.22
N LEU A 39 32.64 34.81 2.11
CA LEU A 39 32.99 36.22 1.90
C LEU A 39 31.72 37.06 2.04
N GLU A 40 31.71 37.96 3.03
CA GLU A 40 30.55 38.79 3.36
C GLU A 40 30.84 40.25 3.01
N LEU A 41 29.96 40.86 2.21
CA LEU A 41 30.08 42.20 1.68
C LEU A 41 29.07 43.13 2.34
N GLY A 42 29.56 44.03 3.18
CA GLY A 42 28.77 45.05 3.86
C GLY A 42 28.42 46.25 2.98
N GLN A 43 29.02 46.36 1.78
CA GLN A 43 28.71 47.35 0.74
C GLN A 43 28.91 46.76 -0.65
N ILE A 44 28.30 47.36 -1.67
CA ILE A 44 28.25 46.86 -3.05
C ILE A 44 29.59 46.83 -3.80
N ASN A 45 30.57 47.51 -3.23
CA ASN A 45 31.92 47.67 -3.74
C ASN A 45 32.95 47.31 -2.65
N SER A 46 32.55 46.54 -1.63
CA SER A 46 33.45 46.12 -0.55
C SER A 46 34.62 45.26 -1.05
N ALA A 47 34.38 44.47 -2.10
CA ALA A 47 35.37 43.68 -2.82
C ALA A 47 36.00 44.42 -4.02
N GLY A 48 35.82 45.75 -4.14
CA GLY A 48 36.34 46.54 -5.25
C GLY A 48 35.69 46.22 -6.60
N THR A 49 36.47 46.25 -7.68
CA THR A 49 35.98 46.03 -9.06
C THR A 49 36.59 44.81 -9.76
N GLY A 50 37.56 44.13 -9.14
CA GLY A 50 38.13 42.90 -9.70
C GLY A 50 37.12 41.74 -9.72
N ALA A 51 37.39 40.70 -10.49
CA ALA A 51 36.52 39.51 -10.50
C ALA A 51 36.54 38.80 -9.13
N ILE A 52 35.41 38.19 -8.78
CA ILE A 52 35.33 37.23 -7.66
C ILE A 52 35.29 35.83 -8.27
N THR A 53 36.24 34.99 -7.91
CA THR A 53 36.44 33.65 -8.44
C THR A 53 36.18 32.62 -7.36
N PHE A 54 35.23 31.72 -7.60
CA PHE A 54 34.91 30.60 -6.72
C PHE A 54 35.85 29.42 -7.04
N ALA A 55 36.34 28.74 -6.03
CA ALA A 55 37.16 27.55 -6.22
C ALA A 55 36.28 26.27 -6.24
N ALA A 56 36.89 25.13 -6.52
CA ALA A 56 36.18 23.87 -6.38
C ALA A 56 35.82 23.61 -4.89
N GLY A 57 34.57 23.24 -4.63
CA GLY A 57 34.04 22.99 -3.29
C GLY A 57 32.85 23.89 -2.97
N ALA A 58 32.45 23.96 -1.69
CA ALA A 58 31.35 24.82 -1.26
C ALA A 58 31.87 26.16 -0.72
N GLN A 59 31.53 27.26 -1.38
CA GLN A 59 31.74 28.61 -0.85
C GLN A 59 30.48 29.46 -0.84
N LYS A 60 30.45 30.46 0.06
CA LYS A 60 29.32 31.40 0.19
C LYS A 60 29.78 32.83 -0.07
N LEU A 61 29.16 33.49 -1.03
CA LEU A 61 29.21 34.96 -1.15
C LEU A 61 27.95 35.53 -0.52
N GLN A 62 28.10 36.33 0.53
CA GLN A 62 26.99 36.99 1.21
C GLN A 62 27.01 38.49 0.94
N ILE A 63 25.85 39.05 0.59
CA ILE A 63 25.67 40.46 0.24
C ILE A 63 24.64 41.07 1.19
N ASP A 64 25.13 41.88 2.14
CA ASP A 64 24.32 42.47 3.22
C ASP A 64 23.61 43.77 2.81
N VAL A 65 23.63 44.12 1.51
CA VAL A 65 23.05 45.36 0.98
C VAL A 65 22.29 45.12 -0.33
N THR A 66 21.39 46.03 -0.68
CA THR A 66 20.66 45.98 -1.96
C THR A 66 21.37 46.74 -3.07
N GLY A 67 21.09 46.36 -4.33
CA GLY A 67 21.62 46.98 -5.56
C GLY A 67 22.50 46.04 -6.42
N THR A 68 23.18 46.59 -7.42
CA THR A 68 24.07 45.83 -8.33
C THR A 68 25.51 45.74 -7.86
N LEU A 69 26.00 44.52 -7.60
CA LEU A 69 27.40 44.23 -7.29
C LEU A 69 28.32 44.65 -8.44
N GLY A 70 29.39 45.38 -8.11
CA GLY A 70 30.35 45.88 -9.10
C GLY A 70 31.31 44.83 -9.66
N ASN A 71 31.43 43.68 -8.98
CA ASN A 71 32.31 42.58 -9.35
C ASN A 71 31.64 41.64 -10.36
N THR A 72 32.43 41.07 -11.26
CA THR A 72 32.00 39.93 -12.08
C THR A 72 32.30 38.63 -11.35
N LEU A 73 31.32 37.72 -11.28
CA LEU A 73 31.47 36.40 -10.69
C LEU A 73 31.96 35.39 -11.72
N THR A 74 32.99 34.63 -11.38
CA THR A 74 33.62 33.61 -12.23
C THR A 74 33.58 32.26 -11.51
N THR A 75 33.51 31.17 -12.30
CA THR A 75 33.63 29.77 -11.83
C THR A 75 32.66 29.34 -10.72
N VAL A 76 31.49 29.96 -10.62
CA VAL A 76 30.44 29.57 -9.68
C VAL A 76 29.95 28.15 -10.02
N GLY A 77 30.16 27.21 -9.11
CA GLY A 77 29.81 25.79 -9.23
C GLY A 77 28.57 25.40 -8.43
N THR A 78 28.17 24.13 -8.54
CA THR A 78 26.93 23.60 -7.95
C THR A 78 26.91 23.52 -6.42
N SER A 79 28.07 23.62 -5.80
CA SER A 79 28.21 23.64 -4.33
C SER A 79 28.24 25.06 -3.75
N ASP A 80 28.22 26.09 -4.60
CA ASP A 80 28.33 27.48 -4.19
C ASP A 80 26.98 28.12 -3.87
N GLN A 81 27.04 29.14 -3.02
CA GLN A 81 25.89 29.93 -2.61
C GLN A 81 26.14 31.42 -2.81
N ILE A 82 25.14 32.11 -3.33
CA ILE A 82 25.08 33.58 -3.38
C ILE A 82 23.88 34.02 -2.55
N ASP A 83 24.17 34.56 -1.37
CA ASP A 83 23.18 34.97 -0.39
C ASP A 83 22.94 36.48 -0.45
N PHE A 84 21.69 36.87 -0.69
CA PHE A 84 21.22 38.24 -0.67
C PHE A 84 20.58 38.55 0.68
N GLN A 85 21.41 38.56 1.72
CA GLN A 85 21.00 38.73 3.12
C GLN A 85 20.08 39.94 3.37
N ALA A 86 20.20 41.01 2.57
CA ALA A 86 19.36 42.20 2.65
C ALA A 86 17.95 42.06 2.02
N LEU A 87 17.62 40.93 1.40
CA LEU A 87 16.33 40.64 0.78
C LEU A 87 15.67 39.43 1.44
N ASN A 88 14.42 39.58 1.90
CA ASN A 88 13.60 38.46 2.37
C ASN A 88 13.20 37.58 1.17
N PHE A 89 13.16 36.25 1.34
CA PHE A 89 12.71 35.32 0.30
C PHE A 89 11.20 35.38 0.03
N THR A 90 10.37 35.63 1.04
CA THR A 90 8.90 35.62 0.92
C THR A 90 8.44 36.72 -0.05
N GLY A 91 7.87 36.32 -1.19
CA GLY A 91 7.46 37.23 -2.26
C GLY A 91 8.59 37.71 -3.19
N ALA A 92 9.82 37.21 -3.00
CA ALA A 92 10.93 37.48 -3.90
C ALA A 92 10.80 36.69 -5.20
N PHE A 93 11.23 37.29 -6.30
CA PHE A 93 11.37 36.62 -7.58
C PHE A 93 12.74 36.92 -8.19
N LYS A 94 13.25 35.95 -8.96
CA LYS A 94 14.49 36.10 -9.72
C LYS A 94 14.18 36.46 -11.17
N THR A 95 15.06 37.24 -11.78
CA THR A 95 15.18 37.38 -13.24
C THR A 95 16.63 37.15 -13.64
N TYR A 96 16.84 36.51 -14.79
CA TYR A 96 18.17 36.32 -15.35
C TYR A 96 18.17 36.82 -16.79
N ASP A 97 18.93 37.87 -17.06
CA ASP A 97 19.15 38.37 -18.41
C ASP A 97 20.38 37.69 -19.00
N ALA A 98 20.15 36.75 -19.92
CA ALA A 98 21.21 35.99 -20.58
C ALA A 98 22.11 36.84 -21.49
N ALA A 99 21.62 37.98 -22.00
CA ALA A 99 22.40 38.87 -22.87
C ALA A 99 23.44 39.65 -22.06
N THR A 100 23.05 40.13 -20.87
CA THR A 100 23.95 40.86 -19.97
C THR A 100 24.60 39.95 -18.92
N ARG A 101 24.15 38.70 -18.79
CA ARG A 101 24.53 37.70 -17.77
C ARG A 101 24.31 38.20 -16.35
N THR A 102 23.20 38.91 -16.17
CA THR A 102 22.85 39.56 -14.91
C THR A 102 21.71 38.79 -14.24
N LEU A 103 21.96 38.30 -13.03
CA LEU A 103 20.92 37.78 -12.14
C LEU A 103 20.44 38.91 -11.25
N SER A 104 19.12 39.10 -11.18
CA SER A 104 18.48 40.10 -10.32
C SER A 104 17.44 39.44 -9.43
N ILE A 105 17.49 39.71 -8.13
CA ILE A 105 16.49 39.28 -7.16
C ILE A 105 15.70 40.50 -6.73
N THR A 106 14.39 40.45 -6.88
CA THR A 106 13.50 41.56 -6.53
C THR A 106 12.48 41.11 -5.51
N ASN A 107 12.32 41.87 -4.43
CA ASN A 107 11.22 41.73 -3.48
C ASN A 107 10.63 43.11 -3.19
N GLY A 108 9.37 43.31 -3.58
CA GLY A 108 8.72 44.62 -3.54
C GLY A 108 9.46 45.65 -4.40
N ALA A 109 9.90 46.75 -3.77
CA ALA A 109 10.64 47.83 -4.43
C ALA A 109 12.17 47.67 -4.41
N SER A 110 12.67 46.61 -3.77
CA SER A 110 14.11 46.38 -3.59
C SER A 110 14.61 45.36 -4.60
N THR A 111 15.70 45.68 -5.29
CA THR A 111 16.38 44.77 -6.24
C THR A 111 17.86 44.69 -5.92
N SER A 112 18.40 43.47 -5.92
CA SER A 112 19.83 43.20 -5.87
C SER A 112 20.26 42.40 -7.08
N SER A 113 21.43 42.71 -7.64
CA SER A 113 21.89 42.07 -8.87
C SER A 113 23.37 41.71 -8.82
N VAL A 114 23.73 40.61 -9.48
CA VAL A 114 25.11 40.18 -9.71
C VAL A 114 25.30 39.85 -11.20
N ARG A 115 26.54 39.98 -11.68
CA ARG A 115 26.90 39.67 -13.06
C ARG A 115 27.86 38.49 -13.11
N PHE A 116 27.58 37.53 -13.98
CA PHE A 116 28.48 36.42 -14.25
C PHE A 116 29.40 36.71 -15.44
N ASP A 117 30.55 36.04 -15.45
CA ASP A 117 31.55 36.16 -16.49
C ASP A 117 31.07 35.71 -17.86
N ALA A 118 31.74 36.21 -18.90
CA ALA A 118 31.38 35.91 -20.28
C ALA A 118 31.55 34.43 -20.67
N GLY A 119 32.41 33.68 -19.98
CA GLY A 119 32.57 32.24 -20.13
C GLY A 119 31.59 31.40 -19.30
N SER A 120 30.73 32.02 -18.47
CA SER A 120 29.73 31.29 -17.68
C SER A 120 28.72 30.59 -18.57
N THR A 121 28.48 29.30 -18.30
CA THR A 121 27.45 28.48 -18.95
C THR A 121 26.15 28.42 -18.14
N LEU A 122 26.04 29.19 -17.05
CA LEU A 122 24.89 29.18 -16.16
C LEU A 122 23.64 29.75 -16.84
N THR A 123 22.54 29.02 -16.71
CA THR A 123 21.20 29.40 -17.20
C THR A 123 20.29 29.81 -16.04
N SER A 124 19.18 30.48 -16.35
CA SER A 124 18.17 30.87 -15.34
C SER A 124 17.67 29.66 -14.52
N ASN A 125 17.59 28.48 -15.13
CA ASN A 125 17.07 27.27 -14.50
C ASN A 125 18.06 26.66 -13.49
N GLN A 126 19.36 26.84 -13.70
CA GLN A 126 20.39 26.37 -12.77
C GLN A 126 20.50 27.24 -11.52
N LEU A 127 20.07 28.50 -11.60
CA LEU A 127 20.16 29.47 -10.51
C LEU A 127 18.92 29.40 -9.62
N VAL A 128 18.86 28.52 -8.63
CA VAL A 128 17.65 28.27 -7.84
C VAL A 128 17.55 29.26 -6.68
N LEU A 129 16.45 30.02 -6.66
CA LEU A 129 16.11 30.93 -5.56
C LEU A 129 15.38 30.15 -4.47
N SER A 130 15.89 30.21 -3.24
CA SER A 130 15.29 29.60 -2.05
C SER A 130 15.40 30.51 -0.84
N ALA A 131 14.76 30.13 0.27
CA ALA A 131 15.05 30.70 1.57
C ALA A 131 16.29 30.04 2.17
N ASP A 132 17.11 30.80 2.90
CA ASP A 132 18.09 30.25 3.84
C ASP A 132 17.46 30.01 5.24
N ALA A 133 18.30 29.65 6.21
CA ALA A 133 17.85 29.39 7.59
C ALA A 133 17.30 30.64 8.31
N ASP A 134 17.67 31.84 7.87
CA ASP A 134 17.24 33.11 8.45
C ASP A 134 16.07 33.74 7.66
N GLY A 135 15.63 33.11 6.57
CA GLY A 135 14.54 33.55 5.69
C GLY A 135 14.96 34.53 4.60
N SER A 136 16.26 34.76 4.41
CA SER A 136 16.83 35.57 3.31
C SER A 136 16.76 34.85 1.97
N ALA A 137 16.80 35.63 0.89
CA ALA A 137 16.89 35.11 -0.46
C ALA A 137 18.31 34.59 -0.75
N VAL A 138 18.44 33.28 -0.97
CA VAL A 138 19.69 32.64 -1.37
C VAL A 138 19.57 32.03 -2.75
N ILE A 139 20.65 32.10 -3.53
CA ILE A 139 20.80 31.43 -4.80
C ILE A 139 21.76 30.25 -4.62
N THR A 140 21.27 29.06 -4.95
CA THR A 140 22.07 27.85 -5.11
C THR A 140 22.19 27.53 -6.59
N VAL A 141 23.31 26.93 -7.00
CA VAL A 141 23.51 26.47 -8.38
C VAL A 141 23.23 24.98 -8.44
N ARG A 142 22.33 24.53 -9.33
CA ARG A 142 22.14 23.11 -9.62
C ARG A 142 22.91 22.71 -10.86
N ASP A 143 23.22 21.42 -10.99
CA ASP A 143 23.74 20.87 -12.23
C ASP A 143 22.83 21.26 -13.40
N ALA A 144 23.41 21.38 -14.59
CA ALA A 144 22.66 21.74 -15.78
C ALA A 144 21.50 20.77 -15.98
N LEU A 145 20.28 21.24 -15.67
CA LEU A 145 19.07 20.61 -16.15
C LEU A 145 19.05 20.84 -17.66
N THR A 146 19.34 19.81 -18.42
CA THR A 146 18.91 19.74 -19.82
C THR A 146 17.37 19.71 -19.80
N ALA A 147 16.84 20.93 -19.92
CA ALA A 147 15.49 21.42 -20.20
C ALA A 147 14.34 21.05 -19.23
N ALA A 148 13.50 21.99 -18.77
CA ALA A 148 12.35 22.45 -19.56
C ALA A 148 12.73 23.02 -20.93
N PRO A 149 12.10 22.59 -22.04
CA PRO A 149 12.39 23.15 -23.34
C PRO A 149 11.85 24.58 -23.39
N THR A 150 12.72 25.55 -23.10
CA THR A 150 12.57 26.89 -23.67
C THR A 150 13.02 26.82 -25.12
N GLY A 151 12.23 26.15 -25.95
CA GLY A 151 12.01 26.72 -27.26
C GLY A 151 11.34 28.05 -27.01
N THR A 152 12.00 29.17 -27.31
CA THR A 152 11.25 30.31 -27.85
C THR A 152 10.21 29.76 -28.82
N PRO A 153 8.96 30.25 -28.82
CA PRO A 153 7.98 29.88 -29.83
C PRO A 153 8.73 29.90 -31.16
N GLY A 154 8.91 28.73 -31.78
CA GLY A 154 9.36 28.72 -33.15
C GLY A 154 8.35 29.61 -33.85
N GLY A 155 8.80 30.59 -34.63
CA GLY A 155 7.89 31.56 -35.26
C GLY A 155 6.90 30.94 -36.26
N GLY A 156 6.71 29.61 -36.23
CA GLY A 156 5.70 28.85 -36.94
C GLY A 156 4.33 28.84 -36.25
N PRO A 157 3.32 28.21 -36.88
CA PRO A 157 1.95 28.20 -36.42
C PRO A 157 1.76 27.52 -35.06
N VAL A 158 0.72 27.95 -34.34
CA VAL A 158 0.20 27.26 -33.15
C VAL A 158 -0.95 26.36 -33.57
N THR A 159 -0.86 25.07 -33.26
CA THR A 159 -1.93 24.09 -33.45
C THR A 159 -2.48 23.67 -32.10
N VAL A 160 -3.79 23.72 -31.94
CA VAL A 160 -4.48 23.21 -30.74
C VAL A 160 -5.08 21.85 -31.07
N PHE A 161 -4.64 20.81 -30.38
CA PHE A 161 -5.18 19.47 -30.50
C PHE A 161 -6.27 19.24 -29.48
N THR A 162 -7.50 19.03 -29.94
CA THR A 162 -8.68 18.81 -29.10
C THR A 162 -9.13 17.36 -29.05
N GLY A 163 -8.39 16.44 -29.67
CA GLY A 163 -8.79 15.03 -29.80
C GLY A 163 -9.90 14.76 -30.83
N ALA A 164 -10.36 15.78 -31.57
CA ALA A 164 -11.43 15.59 -32.55
C ALA A 164 -10.98 14.82 -33.81
N GLN A 165 -9.75 15.08 -34.28
CA GLN A 165 -9.17 14.50 -35.50
C GLN A 165 -7.66 14.39 -35.37
N ASN A 166 -7.04 13.58 -36.22
CA ASN A 166 -5.59 13.49 -36.29
C ASN A 166 -4.99 14.81 -36.76
N VAL A 167 -3.82 15.18 -36.22
CA VAL A 167 -3.07 16.37 -36.62
C VAL A 167 -1.63 16.02 -36.92
N THR A 168 -0.99 16.83 -37.77
CA THR A 168 0.44 16.74 -38.05
C THR A 168 1.04 18.12 -37.97
N VAL A 169 2.12 18.27 -37.20
CA VAL A 169 2.81 19.53 -36.94
C VAL A 169 4.31 19.37 -37.22
N ALA A 170 4.99 20.44 -37.61
CA ALA A 170 6.45 20.42 -37.72
C ALA A 170 7.10 20.56 -36.34
N LYS A 171 8.30 20.01 -36.13
CA LYS A 171 9.11 20.23 -34.91
C LYS A 171 9.32 21.72 -34.55
N ALA A 172 9.25 22.61 -35.53
CA ALA A 172 9.39 24.06 -35.33
C ALA A 172 8.09 24.75 -34.90
N ASP A 173 6.96 24.08 -35.00
CA ASP A 173 5.64 24.62 -34.68
C ASP A 173 5.27 24.36 -33.22
N THR A 174 4.26 25.08 -32.71
CA THR A 174 3.74 24.84 -31.36
C THR A 174 2.52 23.93 -31.43
N LEU A 175 2.50 22.89 -30.62
CA LEU A 175 1.35 22.01 -30.39
C LEU A 175 0.88 22.16 -28.95
N VAL A 176 -0.36 22.63 -28.78
CA VAL A 176 -1.02 22.66 -27.48
C VAL A 176 -2.02 21.52 -27.41
N LEU A 177 -1.81 20.60 -26.48
CA LEU A 177 -2.74 19.53 -26.15
C LEU A 177 -3.85 20.12 -25.28
N ALA A 178 -5.04 20.29 -25.84
CA ALA A 178 -6.25 20.74 -25.14
C ALA A 178 -7.20 19.55 -24.99
N VAL A 179 -6.74 18.54 -24.27
CA VAL A 179 -7.41 17.26 -24.02
C VAL A 179 -7.37 16.94 -22.53
N ASP A 180 -8.26 16.06 -22.10
CA ASP A 180 -8.14 15.42 -20.80
C ASP A 180 -6.85 14.57 -20.76
N PRO A 181 -5.95 14.74 -19.78
CA PRO A 181 -4.79 13.88 -19.61
C PRO A 181 -5.12 12.39 -19.64
N GLY A 182 -6.27 11.98 -19.07
CA GLY A 182 -6.72 10.58 -19.04
C GLY A 182 -6.96 9.96 -20.42
N ALA A 183 -7.07 10.78 -21.48
CA ALA A 183 -7.21 10.31 -22.85
C ALA A 183 -5.87 9.90 -23.48
N PHE A 184 -4.74 10.24 -22.88
CA PHE A 184 -3.42 9.94 -23.41
C PHE A 184 -3.07 8.46 -23.18
N THR A 185 -2.63 7.76 -24.23
CA THR A 185 -2.36 6.32 -24.17
C THR A 185 -0.90 5.95 -24.45
N GLY A 186 -0.10 6.91 -24.94
CA GLY A 186 1.33 6.70 -25.17
C GLY A 186 1.95 7.63 -26.20
N ALA A 187 3.28 7.59 -26.26
CA ALA A 187 4.12 8.21 -27.26
C ALA A 187 4.99 7.15 -27.96
N SER A 188 5.33 7.37 -29.22
CA SER A 188 6.25 6.48 -29.94
C SER A 188 7.04 7.25 -31.00
N GLU A 189 8.24 6.77 -31.31
CA GLU A 189 9.04 7.27 -32.43
C GLU A 189 8.76 6.41 -33.68
N GLN A 190 8.28 7.04 -34.76
CA GLN A 190 7.91 6.37 -36.00
C GLN A 190 8.47 7.13 -37.20
N ASN A 191 9.36 6.48 -37.97
CA ASN A 191 9.95 7.04 -39.19
C ASN A 191 10.60 8.43 -38.97
N GLY A 192 11.26 8.65 -37.83
CA GLY A 192 11.89 9.93 -37.47
C GLY A 192 10.91 11.02 -37.04
N ASN A 193 9.71 10.65 -36.61
CA ASN A 193 8.68 11.54 -36.07
C ASN A 193 8.26 11.03 -34.69
N VAL A 194 7.73 11.91 -33.84
CA VAL A 194 7.02 11.49 -32.62
C VAL A 194 5.54 11.41 -32.89
N VAL A 195 4.90 10.32 -32.47
CA VAL A 195 3.45 10.12 -32.56
C VAL A 195 2.89 10.00 -31.15
N LEU A 196 2.03 10.95 -30.78
CA LEU A 196 1.27 10.93 -29.53
C LEU A 196 -0.10 10.32 -29.79
N ALA A 197 -0.46 9.27 -29.04
CA ALA A 197 -1.75 8.59 -29.12
C ALA A 197 -2.69 9.09 -28.02
N ILE A 198 -3.85 9.62 -28.42
CA ILE A 198 -4.80 10.31 -27.53
C ILE A 198 -6.24 10.02 -27.99
N ALA A 199 -7.05 9.35 -27.15
CA ALA A 199 -8.45 9.00 -27.43
C ALA A 199 -8.70 8.38 -28.83
N GLY A 200 -7.81 7.49 -29.28
CA GLY A 200 -7.91 6.84 -30.59
C GLY A 200 -7.59 7.77 -31.78
N LYS A 201 -7.06 8.97 -31.52
CA LYS A 201 -6.50 9.90 -32.51
C LYS A 201 -5.00 10.05 -32.30
N THR A 202 -4.34 10.66 -33.27
CA THR A 202 -2.89 10.89 -33.21
C THR A 202 -2.52 12.35 -33.43
N ALA A 203 -1.56 12.84 -32.66
CA ALA A 203 -0.82 14.05 -32.97
C ALA A 203 0.61 13.66 -33.38
N THR A 204 0.95 13.91 -34.64
CA THR A 204 2.27 13.57 -35.21
C THR A 204 3.14 14.82 -35.29
N ILE A 205 4.30 14.79 -34.64
CA ILE A 205 5.31 15.85 -34.67
C ILE A 205 6.44 15.40 -35.59
N THR A 206 6.54 16.03 -36.76
CA THR A 206 7.49 15.62 -37.80
C THR A 206 8.91 16.06 -37.49
N GLY A 207 9.88 15.17 -37.70
CA GLY A 207 11.31 15.43 -37.45
C GLY A 207 11.69 15.60 -35.97
N ALA A 208 10.80 15.21 -35.05
CA ALA A 208 11.05 15.20 -33.60
C ALA A 208 11.46 13.81 -33.10
N GLN A 209 12.01 13.78 -31.89
CA GLN A 209 12.35 12.58 -31.12
C GLN A 209 11.95 12.79 -29.66
N LEU A 210 11.74 11.70 -28.92
CA LEU A 210 11.55 11.68 -27.47
C LEU A 210 12.91 11.86 -26.80
N THR A 211 13.11 13.01 -26.19
CA THR A 211 14.37 13.35 -25.50
C THR A 211 14.09 13.74 -24.05
N SER A 212 15.13 13.74 -23.21
CA SER A 212 15.05 14.24 -21.82
C SER A 212 14.55 15.68 -21.73
N ASP A 213 14.71 16.45 -22.81
CA ASP A 213 14.25 17.83 -22.91
C ASP A 213 12.75 17.93 -23.28
N GLY A 214 12.04 16.81 -23.33
CA GLY A 214 10.69 16.72 -23.87
C GLY A 214 10.66 16.69 -25.40
N ILE A 215 9.48 17.03 -25.94
CA ILE A 215 9.27 17.25 -27.37
C ILE A 215 9.19 18.77 -27.59
N PRO A 216 10.11 19.37 -28.35
CA PRO A 216 10.10 20.81 -28.58
C PRO A 216 8.76 21.31 -29.12
N GLY A 217 8.23 22.37 -28.52
CA GLY A 217 6.98 23.00 -28.96
C GLY A 217 5.69 22.31 -28.49
N VAL A 218 5.76 21.19 -27.77
CA VAL A 218 4.57 20.50 -27.24
C VAL A 218 4.28 20.97 -25.80
N SER A 219 3.03 21.31 -25.50
CA SER A 219 2.58 21.64 -24.14
C SER A 219 1.17 21.13 -23.86
N LEU A 220 0.83 20.95 -22.58
CA LEU A 220 -0.52 20.64 -22.12
C LEU A 220 -1.25 21.92 -21.68
N ALA A 221 -2.47 22.11 -22.15
CA ALA A 221 -3.29 23.25 -21.73
C ALA A 221 -3.67 23.11 -20.26
N GLY A 222 -3.26 24.07 -19.43
CA GLY A 222 -3.61 24.09 -18.00
C GLY A 222 -2.94 22.98 -17.17
N GLY A 223 -1.82 22.45 -17.64
CA GLY A 223 -1.08 21.38 -16.98
C GLY A 223 0.35 21.25 -17.48
N ASP A 224 1.04 20.21 -17.02
CA ASP A 224 2.40 19.88 -17.47
C ASP A 224 2.39 18.69 -18.45
N PHE A 225 3.22 18.77 -19.49
CA PHE A 225 3.59 17.63 -20.34
C PHE A 225 5.10 17.46 -20.22
N LEU A 226 5.55 16.37 -19.60
CA LEU A 226 6.96 16.12 -19.29
C LEU A 226 7.37 14.73 -19.79
N VAL A 227 8.60 14.63 -20.31
CA VAL A 227 9.21 13.37 -20.76
C VAL A 227 10.56 13.23 -20.07
N GLY A 228 10.75 12.12 -19.35
CA GLY A 228 11.99 11.71 -18.71
C GLY A 228 12.82 10.81 -19.62
N GLN A 229 14.06 10.54 -19.22
CA GLN A 229 14.94 9.54 -19.82
C GLN A 229 15.79 8.91 -18.69
N GLY A 230 16.41 7.76 -18.98
CA GLY A 230 17.21 6.94 -18.06
C GLY A 230 17.94 7.72 -16.96
N GLY A 231 17.45 7.64 -15.72
CA GLY A 231 18.08 8.21 -14.52
C GLY A 231 17.79 9.70 -14.23
N PHE A 232 16.84 10.33 -14.92
CA PHE A 232 16.43 11.72 -14.64
C PHE A 232 15.11 11.78 -13.87
N SER A 233 15.06 12.63 -12.84
CA SER A 233 13.83 12.86 -12.08
C SER A 233 12.92 13.87 -12.80
N ILE A 234 11.69 13.49 -13.13
CA ILE A 234 10.66 14.43 -13.61
C ILE A 234 9.73 14.81 -12.46
N THR A 235 9.32 16.08 -12.38
CA THR A 235 8.45 16.55 -11.29
C THR A 235 7.34 17.45 -11.78
N SER A 236 6.10 17.16 -11.39
CA SER A 236 4.95 18.05 -11.57
C SER A 236 4.20 18.24 -10.25
N THR A 237 3.59 19.41 -10.10
CA THR A 237 2.67 19.73 -9.00
C THR A 237 1.42 20.42 -9.54
N LYS A 238 1.13 20.29 -10.84
CA LYS A 238 -0.03 20.94 -11.48
C LYS A 238 -1.25 20.05 -11.35
N ALA A 239 -2.44 20.65 -11.38
CA ALA A 239 -3.71 19.93 -11.33
C ALA A 239 -3.91 18.96 -12.52
N ASN A 240 -3.30 19.22 -13.67
CA ASN A 240 -3.34 18.31 -14.81
C ASN A 240 -1.92 18.00 -15.28
N SER A 241 -1.65 16.75 -15.61
CA SER A 241 -0.31 16.37 -16.02
C SER A 241 -0.25 15.09 -16.85
N ILE A 242 0.61 15.08 -17.86
CA ILE A 242 1.03 13.89 -18.60
C ILE A 242 2.53 13.74 -18.40
N LEU A 243 2.95 12.66 -17.74
CA LEU A 243 4.34 12.37 -17.42
C LEU A 243 4.70 11.06 -18.10
N ILE A 244 5.74 11.10 -18.90
CA ILE A 244 6.28 9.94 -19.60
C ILE A 244 7.68 9.73 -19.05
N GLY A 245 7.99 8.56 -18.52
CA GLY A 245 9.30 8.24 -18.04
C GLY A 245 10.23 7.78 -19.17
N GLY A 246 11.27 7.05 -18.79
CA GLY A 246 12.45 6.78 -19.62
C GLY A 246 12.67 5.30 -19.88
N THR A 247 13.84 4.82 -19.45
CA THR A 247 14.22 3.40 -19.44
C THR A 247 14.57 3.01 -18.00
N GLY A 248 13.78 3.56 -17.05
CA GLY A 248 14.09 3.71 -15.63
C GLY A 248 14.44 5.15 -15.20
N GLY A 249 14.10 5.50 -13.95
CA GLY A 249 14.22 6.87 -13.44
C GLY A 249 13.36 7.15 -12.20
N GLU A 250 13.22 8.42 -11.86
CA GLU A 250 12.37 8.87 -10.75
C GLU A 250 11.27 9.79 -11.30
N ILE A 251 10.02 9.53 -10.94
CA ILE A 251 8.87 10.32 -11.36
C ILE A 251 8.14 10.81 -10.12
N ASN A 252 8.08 12.13 -9.92
CA ASN A 252 7.49 12.74 -8.75
C ASN A 252 6.29 13.62 -9.13
N ASN A 253 5.08 13.19 -8.80
CA ASN A 253 3.85 13.95 -9.06
C ASN A 253 2.97 14.03 -7.81
N VAL A 254 3.36 14.89 -6.88
CA VAL A 254 2.63 15.10 -5.64
C VAL A 254 1.93 16.45 -5.70
N VAL A 255 0.60 16.41 -5.70
CA VAL A 255 -0.25 17.59 -5.80
C VAL A 255 -0.64 18.05 -4.40
N ASP A 256 -0.56 19.37 -4.18
CA ASP A 256 -1.01 19.98 -2.93
C ASP A 256 -2.53 19.77 -2.75
N PRO A 257 -3.00 19.24 -1.59
CA PRO A 257 -4.42 19.04 -1.28
C PRO A 257 -5.31 20.29 -1.43
N GLY A 258 -4.72 21.49 -1.41
CA GLY A 258 -5.39 22.77 -1.63
C GLY A 258 -5.64 23.13 -3.10
N GLN A 259 -5.11 22.37 -4.05
CA GLN A 259 -5.34 22.63 -5.48
C GLN A 259 -6.69 22.09 -5.98
N THR A 260 -7.10 22.60 -7.15
CA THR A 260 -8.26 22.07 -7.87
C THR A 260 -8.01 20.62 -8.27
N VAL A 261 -9.02 19.77 -8.07
CA VAL A 261 -9.02 18.38 -8.54
C VAL A 261 -8.78 18.36 -10.06
N GLY A 262 -7.85 17.54 -10.52
CA GLY A 262 -7.62 17.33 -11.95
C GLY A 262 -7.15 15.91 -12.28
N THR A 263 -6.62 15.73 -13.48
CA THR A 263 -6.29 14.41 -14.04
C THR A 263 -4.80 14.26 -14.29
N HIS A 264 -4.26 13.12 -13.88
CA HIS A 264 -2.84 12.79 -13.99
C HIS A 264 -2.69 11.45 -14.68
N VAL A 265 -1.80 11.39 -15.66
CA VAL A 265 -1.34 10.13 -16.24
C VAL A 265 0.18 10.09 -16.18
N ILE A 266 0.70 8.98 -15.66
CA ILE A 266 2.11 8.74 -15.41
C ILE A 266 2.47 7.39 -16.00
N PHE A 267 3.53 7.35 -16.81
CA PHE A 267 4.13 6.14 -17.34
C PHE A 267 5.58 6.07 -16.89
N GLY A 268 6.05 4.91 -16.42
CA GLY A 268 7.49 4.63 -16.27
C GLY A 268 8.20 4.59 -17.63
N GLY A 269 7.53 3.98 -18.61
CA GLY A 269 7.96 3.96 -20.00
C GLY A 269 7.20 4.95 -20.90
N VAL A 270 7.01 4.57 -22.17
CA VAL A 270 6.40 5.46 -23.19
C VAL A 270 4.90 5.28 -23.43
N GLY A 271 4.17 4.48 -22.65
CA GLY A 271 2.71 4.29 -22.81
C GLY A 271 2.15 3.16 -21.95
N TYR A 272 0.94 2.66 -22.23
CA TYR A 272 0.34 1.58 -21.42
C TYR A 272 1.16 0.28 -21.36
N ALA A 273 1.93 0.01 -22.40
CA ALA A 273 2.82 -1.14 -22.45
C ALA A 273 4.14 -0.73 -23.12
N ASP A 274 5.22 -0.80 -22.35
CA ASP A 274 6.58 -0.63 -22.84
C ASP A 274 7.42 -1.80 -22.31
N PRO A 275 7.57 -2.90 -23.09
CA PRO A 275 8.30 -4.08 -22.63
C PRO A 275 9.82 -3.86 -22.61
N SER A 276 10.30 -2.70 -23.06
CA SER A 276 11.72 -2.33 -23.05
C SER A 276 12.08 -1.35 -21.94
N ASP A 277 11.10 -0.98 -21.13
CA ASP A 277 11.32 -0.14 -19.97
C ASP A 277 12.15 -0.84 -18.90
N GLY A 278 12.70 -0.06 -17.99
CA GLY A 278 13.44 -0.54 -16.83
C GLY A 278 12.90 0.08 -15.55
N ALA A 279 13.33 -0.46 -14.41
CA ALA A 279 12.82 -0.09 -13.10
C ALA A 279 12.76 1.43 -12.82
N ASP A 280 11.59 1.88 -12.42
CA ASP A 280 11.25 3.25 -12.06
C ASP A 280 10.91 3.40 -10.57
N THR A 281 11.08 4.62 -10.06
CA THR A 281 10.51 5.04 -8.77
C THR A 281 9.47 6.11 -9.04
N ILE A 282 8.19 5.78 -8.85
CA ILE A 282 7.06 6.67 -9.11
C ILE A 282 6.44 7.11 -7.79
N THR A 283 6.65 8.36 -7.39
CA THR A 283 5.96 8.98 -6.26
C THR A 283 4.78 9.80 -6.74
N PHE A 284 3.57 9.53 -6.26
CA PHE A 284 2.39 10.33 -6.61
C PHE A 284 1.43 10.54 -5.43
N GLY A 285 0.52 11.50 -5.51
CA GLY A 285 -0.51 11.63 -4.48
C GLY A 285 -1.18 13.00 -4.43
N GLY A 286 -2.30 13.03 -3.72
CA GLY A 286 -3.20 14.18 -3.66
C GLY A 286 -4.50 13.92 -4.43
N LYS A 287 -5.38 14.92 -4.41
CA LYS A 287 -6.73 14.82 -4.99
C LYS A 287 -6.67 14.78 -6.51
N GLY A 288 -7.52 13.97 -7.13
CA GLY A 288 -7.56 13.85 -8.59
C GLY A 288 -7.84 12.45 -9.08
N ALA A 289 -7.91 12.33 -10.40
CA ALA A 289 -7.87 11.06 -11.10
C ALA A 289 -6.43 10.75 -11.50
N TRP A 290 -5.97 9.53 -11.21
CA TRP A 290 -4.60 9.07 -11.43
C TRP A 290 -4.62 7.78 -12.24
N GLY A 291 -3.94 7.78 -13.38
CA GLY A 291 -3.52 6.57 -14.08
C GLY A 291 -2.00 6.44 -13.97
N VAL A 292 -1.52 5.41 -13.29
CA VAL A 292 -0.09 5.19 -13.05
C VAL A 292 0.28 3.82 -13.62
N TYR A 293 1.26 3.81 -14.51
CA TYR A 293 1.76 2.61 -15.18
C TYR A 293 3.26 2.53 -14.90
N GLY A 294 3.70 1.52 -14.15
CA GLY A 294 5.13 1.26 -13.94
C GLY A 294 5.80 0.78 -15.23
N ASN A 295 5.12 -0.13 -15.94
CA ASN A 295 5.50 -0.70 -17.24
C ASN A 295 6.35 -1.97 -17.18
N ALA A 296 7.66 -1.91 -17.31
CA ALA A 296 8.50 -3.10 -17.27
C ALA A 296 9.74 -2.81 -16.44
N GLY A 297 10.28 -3.85 -15.81
CA GLY A 297 11.24 -3.67 -14.74
C GLY A 297 10.55 -3.58 -13.38
N ALA A 298 11.30 -3.88 -12.33
CA ALA A 298 10.79 -3.90 -10.96
C ALA A 298 10.60 -2.47 -10.41
N ASP A 299 9.37 -1.97 -10.44
CA ASP A 299 9.01 -0.59 -10.17
C ASP A 299 8.64 -0.35 -8.71
N GLY A 300 9.08 0.79 -8.17
CA GLY A 300 8.70 1.30 -6.87
C GLY A 300 7.63 2.38 -7.00
N ILE A 301 6.37 2.04 -6.80
CA ILE A 301 5.24 2.97 -6.91
C ILE A 301 4.74 3.35 -5.51
N VAL A 302 4.90 4.61 -5.12
CA VAL A 302 4.71 5.06 -3.74
C VAL A 302 3.81 6.29 -3.65
N GLN A 303 2.91 6.29 -2.67
CA GLN A 303 2.17 7.47 -2.29
C GLN A 303 3.09 8.50 -1.60
N GLY A 304 3.09 9.73 -2.11
CA GLY A 304 3.75 10.87 -1.46
C GLY A 304 3.06 11.32 -0.17
N THR A 305 3.48 12.47 0.37
CA THR A 305 2.92 12.97 1.65
C THR A 305 1.47 13.45 1.55
N SER A 306 0.98 13.72 0.34
CA SER A 306 -0.40 14.17 0.11
C SER A 306 -1.40 13.01 0.26
N ILE A 307 -2.43 13.24 1.08
CA ILE A 307 -3.49 12.26 1.33
C ILE A 307 -4.46 12.14 0.14
N PHE A 308 -5.02 10.96 -0.03
CA PHE A 308 -6.17 10.73 -0.89
C PHE A 308 -7.48 10.90 -0.10
N ASP A 309 -8.52 11.42 -0.77
CA ASP A 309 -9.83 11.66 -0.19
C ASP A 309 -10.98 11.14 -1.09
N SER A 310 -12.22 11.48 -0.76
CA SER A 310 -13.42 11.11 -1.54
C SER A 310 -13.47 11.64 -2.99
N THR A 311 -12.53 12.48 -3.40
CA THR A 311 -12.39 12.97 -4.77
C THR A 311 -11.20 12.33 -5.51
N SER A 312 -10.56 11.35 -4.88
CA SER A 312 -9.36 10.69 -5.38
C SER A 312 -9.70 9.33 -5.98
N PHE A 313 -9.32 9.15 -7.24
CA PHE A 313 -9.47 7.91 -7.99
C PHE A 313 -8.09 7.52 -8.52
N ALA A 314 -7.51 6.42 -8.04
CA ALA A 314 -6.23 5.95 -8.56
C ALA A 314 -6.36 4.56 -9.17
N SER A 315 -5.92 4.42 -10.41
CA SER A 315 -5.65 3.16 -11.08
C SER A 315 -4.14 3.02 -11.22
N VAL A 316 -3.58 1.99 -10.59
CA VAL A 316 -2.14 1.75 -10.51
C VAL A 316 -1.85 0.38 -11.08
N PHE A 317 -0.94 0.31 -12.04
CA PHE A 317 -0.47 -0.90 -12.67
C PHE A 317 1.03 -0.97 -12.41
N GLY A 318 1.50 -2.01 -11.72
CA GLY A 318 2.94 -2.26 -11.57
C GLY A 318 3.55 -2.47 -12.93
N GLY A 319 3.17 -3.55 -13.62
CA GLY A 319 3.58 -3.76 -15.00
C GLY A 319 4.10 -5.16 -15.26
N LYS A 320 5.38 -5.31 -15.59
CA LYS A 320 6.05 -6.60 -15.74
C LYS A 320 7.11 -6.70 -14.67
N ASP A 321 7.46 -7.95 -14.33
CA ASP A 321 8.45 -8.29 -13.31
C ASP A 321 7.81 -8.21 -11.91
N GLY A 322 8.52 -7.74 -10.89
CA GLY A 322 8.02 -7.75 -9.52
C GLY A 322 8.11 -6.36 -8.92
N ASP A 323 6.95 -5.80 -8.61
CA ASP A 323 6.74 -4.39 -8.32
C ASP A 323 6.40 -4.16 -6.84
N SER A 324 6.71 -2.96 -6.35
CA SER A 324 6.37 -2.53 -4.99
C SER A 324 5.39 -1.37 -5.05
N ILE A 325 4.14 -1.61 -4.69
CA ILE A 325 3.07 -0.60 -4.71
C ILE A 325 2.66 -0.25 -3.27
N THR A 326 2.87 1.00 -2.85
CA THR A 326 2.56 1.47 -1.49
C THR A 326 1.66 2.70 -1.48
N LEU A 327 0.36 2.50 -1.23
CA LEU A 327 -0.64 3.56 -1.01
C LEU A 327 -1.11 3.58 0.45
N ALA A 328 -0.16 3.70 1.37
CA ALA A 328 -0.34 3.35 2.78
C ALA A 328 -0.41 4.55 3.74
N ASN A 329 -0.74 5.76 3.26
CA ASN A 329 -0.88 6.90 4.15
C ASN A 329 -2.12 6.74 5.05
N THR A 330 -1.92 6.74 6.37
CA THR A 330 -3.00 6.57 7.36
C THR A 330 -4.07 7.69 7.32
N GLY A 331 -3.79 8.79 6.62
CA GLY A 331 -4.73 9.88 6.38
C GLY A 331 -5.68 9.67 5.21
N ASN A 332 -5.54 8.61 4.41
CA ASN A 332 -6.43 8.33 3.27
C ASN A 332 -7.86 8.05 3.76
N LEU A 333 -8.84 8.75 3.20
CA LEU A 333 -10.24 8.68 3.66
C LEU A 333 -11.22 8.72 2.49
N ASN A 334 -12.02 7.67 2.33
CA ASN A 334 -13.02 7.50 1.27
C ASN A 334 -12.44 7.52 -0.15
N ALA A 335 -11.16 7.20 -0.33
CA ALA A 335 -10.55 7.17 -1.66
C ALA A 335 -11.01 5.94 -2.47
N HIS A 336 -10.84 6.01 -3.79
CA HIS A 336 -11.16 4.91 -4.71
C HIS A 336 -9.88 4.42 -5.38
N PHE A 337 -9.51 3.16 -5.14
CA PHE A 337 -8.31 2.56 -5.68
C PHE A 337 -8.60 1.29 -6.47
N ALA A 338 -7.92 1.16 -7.60
CA ALA A 338 -7.75 -0.09 -8.34
C ALA A 338 -6.25 -0.32 -8.53
N ILE A 339 -5.74 -1.40 -7.96
CA ILE A 339 -4.33 -1.77 -8.00
C ILE A 339 -4.19 -3.10 -8.70
N TYR A 340 -3.22 -3.20 -9.60
CA TYR A 340 -2.81 -4.38 -10.33
C TYR A 340 -1.31 -4.52 -10.12
N GLY A 341 -0.85 -5.66 -9.57
CA GLY A 341 0.57 -5.93 -9.45
C GLY A 341 1.19 -6.06 -10.84
N GLY A 342 0.74 -7.01 -11.67
CA GLY A 342 1.14 -6.98 -13.07
C GLY A 342 1.05 -8.28 -13.85
N GLU A 343 1.84 -8.33 -14.92
CA GLU A 343 2.16 -9.52 -15.68
C GLU A 343 3.46 -10.11 -15.18
N ASN A 344 3.61 -11.42 -15.34
CA ASN A 344 4.90 -12.06 -15.17
C ASN A 344 6.00 -11.45 -16.05
N GLY A 345 7.15 -11.28 -15.41
CA GLY A 345 8.43 -11.10 -16.10
C GLY A 345 8.85 -12.33 -16.93
N PRO A 346 10.03 -12.30 -17.57
CA PRO A 346 10.55 -13.43 -18.32
C PRO A 346 10.61 -14.71 -17.45
N ALA A 347 10.09 -15.83 -17.97
CA ALA A 347 10.06 -17.10 -17.28
C ALA A 347 11.44 -17.49 -16.70
N GLY A 348 11.50 -17.71 -15.38
CA GLY A 348 12.73 -18.07 -14.66
C GLY A 348 13.51 -16.88 -14.07
N ALA A 349 13.02 -15.65 -14.19
CA ALA A 349 13.49 -14.55 -13.34
C ALA A 349 13.03 -14.80 -11.89
N ALA A 350 13.90 -14.48 -10.92
CA ALA A 350 13.67 -14.80 -9.50
C ALA A 350 12.44 -14.10 -8.89
N ASN A 351 11.93 -13.04 -9.54
CA ASN A 351 10.83 -12.19 -9.09
C ASN A 351 9.80 -11.95 -10.22
N ALA A 352 9.64 -12.87 -11.17
CA ALA A 352 8.66 -12.68 -12.24
C ALA A 352 7.23 -12.75 -11.65
N GLY A 353 6.47 -11.65 -11.74
CA GLY A 353 5.10 -11.57 -11.23
C GLY A 353 5.03 -11.67 -9.71
N ILE A 354 6.05 -11.23 -8.98
CA ILE A 354 6.05 -11.24 -7.50
C ILE A 354 5.98 -9.80 -7.03
N ASP A 355 4.78 -9.40 -6.61
CA ASP A 355 4.42 -8.05 -6.26
C ASP A 355 4.25 -7.87 -4.75
N SER A 356 4.62 -6.69 -4.27
CA SER A 356 4.44 -6.26 -2.89
C SER A 356 3.49 -5.08 -2.85
N ILE A 357 2.24 -5.32 -2.47
CA ILE A 357 1.17 -4.33 -2.47
C ILE A 357 0.79 -3.98 -1.03
N THR A 358 0.91 -2.71 -0.63
CA THR A 358 0.46 -2.22 0.68
C THR A 358 -0.46 -1.02 0.53
N VAL A 359 -1.69 -1.14 1.04
CA VAL A 359 -2.72 -0.10 0.92
C VAL A 359 -3.32 0.24 2.28
N TYR A 360 -3.54 1.53 2.52
CA TYR A 360 -4.36 2.03 3.62
C TYR A 360 -5.47 2.90 3.06
N ASN A 361 -6.72 2.57 3.38
CA ASN A 361 -7.89 3.37 3.02
C ASN A 361 -9.04 3.09 4.01
N THR A 362 -9.69 4.13 4.53
CA THR A 362 -10.79 3.99 5.50
C THR A 362 -12.01 4.81 5.08
N GLY A 363 -13.16 4.56 5.70
CA GLY A 363 -14.40 5.30 5.52
C GLY A 363 -15.44 4.51 4.71
N SER A 364 -16.71 4.81 4.93
CA SER A 364 -17.83 4.04 4.37
C SER A 364 -17.96 4.14 2.84
N ASN A 365 -17.35 5.16 2.23
CA ASN A 365 -17.35 5.33 0.77
C ASN A 365 -16.01 4.89 0.14
N ALA A 366 -15.04 4.44 0.94
CA ALA A 366 -13.80 3.90 0.40
C ALA A 366 -14.10 2.65 -0.43
N SER A 367 -13.43 2.54 -1.57
CA SER A 367 -13.48 1.36 -2.43
C SER A 367 -12.07 1.01 -2.86
N THR A 368 -11.63 -0.20 -2.56
CA THR A 368 -10.29 -0.68 -2.92
C THR A 368 -10.45 -2.03 -3.60
N ILE A 369 -9.93 -2.14 -4.82
CA ILE A 369 -9.75 -3.42 -5.50
C ILE A 369 -8.26 -3.64 -5.74
N ILE A 370 -7.78 -4.84 -5.41
CA ILE A 370 -6.39 -5.26 -5.57
C ILE A 370 -6.41 -6.57 -6.34
N PHE A 371 -5.59 -6.64 -7.37
CA PHE A 371 -5.22 -7.86 -8.06
C PHE A 371 -3.72 -8.03 -7.87
N GLY A 372 -3.30 -9.23 -7.50
CA GLY A 372 -1.92 -9.65 -7.62
C GLY A 372 -1.44 -9.50 -9.06
N GLY A 373 -2.22 -10.08 -9.99
CA GLY A 373 -1.92 -10.02 -11.41
C GLY A 373 -2.69 -8.93 -12.17
N GLN A 374 -3.04 -9.25 -13.43
CA GLN A 374 -3.67 -8.31 -14.36
C GLN A 374 -5.18 -8.12 -14.18
N GLY A 375 -5.82 -8.87 -13.29
CA GLY A 375 -7.25 -8.79 -13.05
C GLY A 375 -7.79 -9.97 -12.26
N ALA A 376 -9.12 -10.09 -12.17
CA ALA A 376 -9.76 -11.08 -11.30
C ALA A 376 -9.45 -12.55 -11.63
N ALA A 377 -8.95 -12.82 -12.83
CA ALA A 377 -8.52 -14.15 -13.25
C ALA A 377 -7.21 -14.01 -14.03
N ASP A 378 -6.12 -14.43 -13.40
CA ASP A 378 -4.78 -14.49 -13.98
C ASP A 378 -4.09 -15.78 -13.53
N PRO A 379 -4.25 -16.89 -14.27
CA PRO A 379 -3.80 -18.21 -13.83
C PRO A 379 -2.29 -18.41 -14.01
N THR A 380 -1.57 -17.39 -14.46
CA THR A 380 -0.14 -17.48 -14.74
C THR A 380 0.72 -16.71 -13.76
N ASP A 381 0.11 -15.86 -12.94
CA ASP A 381 0.75 -14.94 -12.01
C ASP A 381 1.72 -15.60 -11.02
N GLY A 382 2.55 -14.76 -10.38
CA GLY A 382 3.51 -15.20 -9.36
C GLY A 382 3.02 -14.93 -7.94
N ALA A 383 3.79 -15.42 -6.97
CA ALA A 383 3.39 -15.39 -5.56
C ALA A 383 3.56 -14.00 -4.94
N ASP A 384 2.46 -13.38 -4.52
CA ASP A 384 2.39 -12.00 -4.09
C ASP A 384 2.34 -11.80 -2.58
N THR A 385 2.67 -10.58 -2.15
CA THR A 385 2.42 -10.11 -0.79
C THR A 385 1.47 -8.92 -0.81
N ILE A 386 0.26 -9.12 -0.31
CA ILE A 386 -0.80 -8.11 -0.30
C ILE A 386 -1.16 -7.73 1.14
N ILE A 387 -1.02 -6.45 1.49
CA ILE A 387 -1.35 -5.91 2.80
C ILE A 387 -2.40 -4.79 2.64
N PHE A 388 -3.53 -4.94 3.31
CA PHE A 388 -4.57 -3.91 3.35
C PHE A 388 -4.91 -3.51 4.79
N ASN A 389 -5.06 -2.21 5.05
CA ASN A 389 -5.49 -1.68 6.33
C ASN A 389 -6.60 -0.62 6.15
N GLY A 390 -7.51 -0.53 7.13
CA GLY A 390 -8.62 0.43 7.14
C GLY A 390 -9.99 -0.22 7.01
N GLY A 391 -10.79 0.19 6.01
CA GLY A 391 -12.18 -0.24 5.82
C GLY A 391 -12.78 0.13 4.47
N GLY A 392 -14.12 0.22 4.40
CA GLY A 392 -14.88 0.39 3.17
C GLY A 392 -15.11 -0.91 2.40
N SER A 393 -15.42 -0.79 1.11
CA SER A 393 -15.56 -1.95 0.20
C SER A 393 -14.17 -2.40 -0.26
N VAL A 394 -13.83 -3.67 -0.04
CA VAL A 394 -12.51 -4.22 -0.34
C VAL A 394 -12.67 -5.51 -1.13
N SER A 395 -12.00 -5.61 -2.27
CA SER A 395 -11.91 -6.85 -3.05
C SER A 395 -10.44 -7.14 -3.35
N ILE A 396 -9.97 -8.32 -2.98
CA ILE A 396 -8.58 -8.73 -3.18
C ILE A 396 -8.59 -10.08 -3.88
N PHE A 397 -7.75 -10.21 -4.90
CA PHE A 397 -7.48 -11.44 -5.63
C PHE A 397 -5.96 -11.63 -5.60
N GLY A 398 -5.47 -12.69 -4.95
CA GLY A 398 -4.05 -13.06 -4.98
C GLY A 398 -3.63 -13.55 -6.36
N ASN A 399 -4.54 -14.23 -7.06
CA ASN A 399 -4.41 -14.72 -8.43
C ASN A 399 -3.75 -16.10 -8.56
N ALA A 400 -2.49 -16.21 -8.94
CA ALA A 400 -1.82 -17.51 -9.03
C ALA A 400 -0.46 -17.40 -8.35
N GLY A 401 0.04 -18.50 -7.80
CA GLY A 401 1.19 -18.47 -6.90
C GLY A 401 0.76 -18.72 -5.46
N ASP A 402 1.72 -18.92 -4.57
CA ASP A 402 1.46 -19.13 -3.14
C ASP A 402 1.45 -17.76 -2.43
N ASP A 403 0.30 -17.10 -2.38
CA ASP A 403 0.14 -15.71 -1.98
C ASP A 403 0.13 -15.49 -0.46
N GLN A 404 0.54 -14.30 -0.04
CA GLN A 404 0.47 -13.83 1.34
C GLN A 404 -0.45 -12.62 1.44
N ILE A 405 -1.69 -12.83 1.87
CA ILE A 405 -2.72 -11.80 1.95
C ILE A 405 -3.02 -11.46 3.41
N THR A 406 -2.72 -10.24 3.84
CA THR A 406 -2.95 -9.78 5.22
C THR A 406 -3.82 -8.53 5.27
N LEU A 407 -4.96 -8.61 5.96
CA LEU A 407 -5.86 -7.49 6.21
C LEU A 407 -5.86 -7.10 7.70
N GLY A 408 -5.69 -5.82 7.99
CA GLY A 408 -5.79 -5.25 9.34
C GLY A 408 -4.56 -5.47 10.22
N ALA A 409 -3.37 -5.63 9.62
CA ALA A 409 -2.10 -5.76 10.34
C ALA A 409 -1.79 -4.60 11.30
N THR A 410 -2.20 -3.37 10.95
CA THR A 410 -1.98 -2.16 11.76
C THR A 410 -3.32 -1.55 12.17
N GLY A 411 -3.70 -1.72 13.44
CA GLY A 411 -4.93 -1.14 14.01
C GLY A 411 -6.21 -1.93 13.75
N GLY A 412 -6.14 -3.00 12.96
CA GLY A 412 -7.28 -3.85 12.62
C GLY A 412 -8.22 -3.23 11.57
N LEU A 413 -9.03 -4.09 10.94
CA LEU A 413 -10.14 -3.65 10.08
C LEU A 413 -11.22 -2.94 10.90
N ASP A 414 -11.79 -1.87 10.35
CA ASP A 414 -12.82 -1.05 10.99
C ASP A 414 -14.26 -1.50 10.67
N SER A 415 -15.26 -0.91 11.33
CA SER A 415 -16.69 -1.27 11.18
C SER A 415 -17.32 -0.93 9.85
N THR A 416 -16.64 -0.20 8.97
CA THR A 416 -17.10 0.08 7.61
C THR A 416 -16.70 -1.00 6.61
N THR A 417 -15.88 -1.97 7.04
CA THR A 417 -15.33 -3.00 6.17
C THR A 417 -16.40 -3.95 5.62
N ASN A 418 -16.41 -4.07 4.29
CA ASN A 418 -17.04 -5.14 3.53
C ASN A 418 -15.99 -5.75 2.61
N ALA A 419 -15.39 -6.88 3.01
CA ALA A 419 -14.26 -7.47 2.30
C ALA A 419 -14.64 -8.78 1.59
N VAL A 420 -14.14 -8.94 0.38
CA VAL A 420 -14.10 -10.21 -0.36
C VAL A 420 -12.65 -10.49 -0.71
N VAL A 421 -12.13 -11.62 -0.27
CA VAL A 421 -10.74 -12.01 -0.47
C VAL A 421 -10.69 -13.37 -1.13
N HIS A 422 -9.92 -13.46 -2.22
CA HIS A 422 -9.61 -14.66 -2.97
C HIS A 422 -8.11 -14.90 -2.87
N GLY A 423 -7.69 -16.07 -2.41
CA GLY A 423 -6.30 -16.54 -2.50
C GLY A 423 -5.95 -16.70 -3.96
N GLY A 424 -6.49 -17.74 -4.58
CA GLY A 424 -6.36 -17.99 -6.00
C GLY A 424 -5.85 -19.40 -6.27
N ILE A 425 -5.00 -19.57 -7.28
CA ILE A 425 -4.37 -20.85 -7.60
C ILE A 425 -3.04 -20.94 -6.85
N GLY A 426 -2.92 -21.80 -5.86
CA GLY A 426 -1.71 -21.97 -5.07
C GLY A 426 -2.04 -22.30 -3.63
N ASN A 427 -1.01 -22.46 -2.79
CA ASN A 427 -1.21 -22.64 -1.34
C ASN A 427 -1.06 -21.29 -0.66
N ASP A 428 -2.18 -20.62 -0.45
CA ASP A 428 -2.21 -19.24 0.00
C ASP A 428 -2.21 -19.13 1.51
N THR A 429 -1.74 -17.99 2.01
CA THR A 429 -1.88 -17.63 3.42
C THR A 429 -2.68 -16.36 3.53
N ILE A 430 -3.87 -16.49 4.13
CA ILE A 430 -4.84 -15.39 4.24
C ILE A 430 -5.07 -15.07 5.71
N GLY A 431 -4.76 -13.85 6.13
CA GLY A 431 -4.88 -13.38 7.51
C GLY A 431 -5.77 -12.15 7.62
N LEU A 432 -6.91 -12.25 8.31
CA LEU A 432 -7.79 -11.11 8.60
C LEU A 432 -7.80 -10.82 10.11
N THR A 433 -7.45 -9.60 10.48
CA THR A 433 -7.52 -9.11 11.86
C THR A 433 -8.42 -7.89 11.96
N PHE A 434 -9.47 -7.98 12.76
CA PHE A 434 -10.37 -6.85 13.00
C PHE A 434 -9.97 -6.10 14.28
N ALA A 435 -10.33 -4.81 14.34
CA ALA A 435 -10.32 -4.10 15.60
C ALA A 435 -11.33 -4.74 16.57
N ALA A 436 -11.04 -4.72 17.87
CA ALA A 436 -11.89 -5.38 18.87
C ALA A 436 -13.33 -4.83 18.85
N GLY A 437 -14.30 -5.74 18.74
CA GLY A 437 -15.73 -5.40 18.72
C GLY A 437 -16.26 -4.88 17.37
N THR A 438 -15.44 -4.93 16.31
CA THR A 438 -15.84 -4.52 14.96
C THR A 438 -16.88 -5.45 14.35
N LYS A 439 -18.00 -4.88 13.90
CA LYS A 439 -19.06 -5.61 13.17
C LYS A 439 -18.94 -5.39 11.66
N ALA A 440 -18.02 -6.09 11.02
CA ALA A 440 -17.80 -6.07 9.57
C ALA A 440 -18.47 -7.27 8.87
N THR A 441 -18.62 -7.20 7.56
CA THR A 441 -19.01 -8.36 6.73
C THR A 441 -17.84 -8.79 5.88
N THR A 442 -17.48 -10.08 5.92
CA THR A 442 -16.35 -10.57 5.13
C THR A 442 -16.62 -11.94 4.53
N GLN A 443 -16.13 -12.13 3.31
CA GLN A 443 -16.06 -13.41 2.61
C GLN A 443 -14.60 -13.67 2.26
N VAL A 444 -14.13 -14.88 2.54
CA VAL A 444 -12.77 -15.32 2.25
C VAL A 444 -12.85 -16.64 1.52
N TYR A 445 -12.08 -16.78 0.45
CA TYR A 445 -11.90 -17.98 -0.36
C TYR A 445 -10.40 -18.27 -0.37
N GLY A 446 -9.99 -19.48 -0.01
CA GLY A 446 -8.64 -19.96 -0.33
C GLY A 446 -8.50 -20.20 -1.84
N ASP A 447 -9.57 -20.71 -2.45
CA ASP A 447 -9.73 -21.03 -3.87
C ASP A 447 -9.09 -22.39 -4.26
N GLU A 448 -8.07 -22.46 -5.12
CA GLU A 448 -7.53 -23.75 -5.57
C GLU A 448 -6.15 -24.03 -4.97
N GLY A 449 -6.11 -24.88 -3.94
CA GLY A 449 -4.88 -25.36 -3.34
C GLY A 449 -5.09 -25.74 -1.88
N GLY A 450 -4.01 -25.95 -1.12
CA GLY A 450 -4.10 -26.20 0.32
C GLY A 450 -3.80 -24.93 1.10
N ASP A 451 -4.85 -24.25 1.56
CA ASP A 451 -4.76 -22.87 2.02
C ASP A 451 -4.68 -22.74 3.54
N ARG A 452 -4.02 -21.68 3.98
CA ARG A 452 -3.95 -21.29 5.39
C ARG A 452 -4.76 -20.03 5.63
N ILE A 453 -5.98 -20.20 6.14
CA ILE A 453 -6.88 -19.09 6.43
C ILE A 453 -6.93 -18.82 7.93
N THR A 454 -6.69 -17.58 8.35
CA THR A 454 -6.77 -17.15 9.76
C THR A 454 -7.60 -15.88 9.89
N VAL A 455 -8.73 -15.96 10.60
CA VAL A 455 -9.61 -14.82 10.86
C VAL A 455 -9.73 -14.59 12.37
N THR A 456 -9.38 -13.39 12.82
CA THR A 456 -9.32 -13.03 14.25
C THR A 456 -10.05 -11.73 14.56
N ASN A 457 -10.67 -11.67 15.73
CA ASN A 457 -11.44 -10.52 16.24
C ASN A 457 -12.67 -10.11 15.43
N ALA A 458 -13.16 -10.95 14.50
CA ALA A 458 -14.38 -10.68 13.77
C ALA A 458 -15.55 -10.46 14.74
N GLY A 459 -16.49 -9.56 14.44
CA GLY A 459 -17.69 -9.33 15.27
C GLY A 459 -19.00 -9.23 14.49
N GLY A 460 -18.95 -9.37 13.16
CA GLY A 460 -20.11 -9.30 12.26
C GLY A 460 -20.40 -10.63 11.58
N ASN A 461 -20.63 -10.60 10.26
CA ASN A 461 -20.92 -11.81 9.47
C ASN A 461 -19.68 -12.23 8.69
N THR A 462 -19.19 -13.44 8.95
CA THR A 462 -18.00 -14.00 8.30
C THR A 462 -18.37 -15.26 7.55
N VAL A 463 -17.99 -15.37 6.28
CA VAL A 463 -18.06 -16.61 5.53
C VAL A 463 -16.65 -16.96 5.07
N ILE A 464 -16.25 -18.19 5.30
CA ILE A 464 -14.96 -18.72 4.89
C ILE A 464 -15.23 -19.94 4.00
N TYR A 465 -14.61 -19.94 2.84
CA TYR A 465 -14.49 -21.08 1.96
C TYR A 465 -13.01 -21.47 1.96
N GLY A 466 -12.73 -22.73 2.27
CA GLY A 466 -11.44 -23.35 2.02
C GLY A 466 -11.13 -23.24 0.53
N ASP A 467 -12.01 -23.84 -0.28
CA ASP A 467 -11.89 -23.76 -1.73
C ASP A 467 -12.74 -22.66 -2.43
N THR A 468 -12.94 -22.81 -3.74
CA THR A 468 -13.68 -21.91 -4.64
C THR A 468 -15.17 -21.77 -4.31
N ALA A 469 -15.77 -22.76 -3.63
CA ALA A 469 -17.21 -22.80 -3.37
C ALA A 469 -17.57 -23.68 -2.16
N ALA A 470 -18.82 -23.54 -1.68
CA ALA A 470 -19.36 -24.35 -0.58
C ALA A 470 -19.30 -25.87 -0.79
N ALA A 471 -19.20 -26.31 -2.05
CA ALA A 471 -19.15 -27.71 -2.43
C ALA A 471 -18.18 -27.84 -3.60
N ASP A 472 -16.93 -28.16 -3.26
CA ASP A 472 -15.85 -28.42 -4.21
C ASP A 472 -15.15 -29.73 -3.86
N PRO A 473 -15.59 -30.88 -4.41
CA PRO A 473 -15.03 -32.17 -4.03
C PRO A 473 -13.60 -32.40 -4.55
N ALA A 474 -13.05 -31.48 -5.34
CA ALA A 474 -11.68 -31.53 -5.86
C ALA A 474 -10.71 -30.63 -5.09
N GLY A 475 -11.19 -30.02 -4.00
CA GLY A 475 -10.44 -29.11 -3.14
C GLY A 475 -9.18 -29.68 -2.51
N GLY A 476 -8.32 -28.77 -2.05
CA GLY A 476 -7.06 -29.09 -1.38
C GLY A 476 -7.22 -29.35 0.11
N ASP A 477 -6.11 -29.66 0.80
CA ASP A 477 -6.14 -29.87 2.26
C ASP A 477 -5.96 -28.50 2.98
N ASP A 478 -7.02 -27.94 3.56
CA ASP A 478 -7.01 -26.59 4.12
C ASP A 478 -6.72 -26.54 5.64
N SER A 479 -6.13 -25.43 6.08
CA SER A 479 -5.92 -25.08 7.47
C SER A 479 -6.65 -23.78 7.83
N ILE A 480 -7.84 -23.90 8.39
CA ILE A 480 -8.72 -22.78 8.73
C ILE A 480 -8.69 -22.51 10.24
N ALA A 481 -8.39 -21.28 10.66
CA ALA A 481 -8.44 -20.85 12.05
C ALA A 481 -9.37 -19.65 12.22
N PHE A 482 -10.38 -19.79 13.09
CA PHE A 482 -11.36 -18.73 13.36
C PHE A 482 -11.46 -18.39 14.86
N SER A 483 -11.41 -17.09 15.16
CA SER A 483 -11.74 -16.54 16.48
C SER A 483 -12.47 -15.20 16.35
N GLY A 484 -13.62 -15.08 16.99
CA GLY A 484 -14.43 -13.86 16.93
C GLY A 484 -15.84 -14.05 17.47
N GLN A 485 -16.61 -12.98 17.42
CA GLN A 485 -18.03 -12.87 17.73
C GLN A 485 -18.88 -12.79 16.44
N GLY A 486 -20.19 -12.88 16.59
CA GLY A 486 -21.14 -12.71 15.49
C GLY A 486 -21.51 -14.04 14.82
N GLN A 487 -21.88 -13.99 13.54
CA GLN A 487 -22.29 -15.18 12.78
C GLN A 487 -21.16 -15.59 11.84
N THR A 488 -20.77 -16.85 11.90
CA THR A 488 -19.71 -17.41 11.06
C THR A 488 -20.17 -18.67 10.37
N THR A 489 -19.86 -18.79 9.08
CA THR A 489 -20.02 -20.03 8.31
C THR A 489 -18.69 -20.40 7.68
N ILE A 490 -18.28 -21.65 7.84
CA ILE A 490 -17.04 -22.20 7.28
C ILE A 490 -17.43 -23.38 6.39
N TYR A 491 -16.97 -23.37 5.15
CA TYR A 491 -17.02 -24.50 4.22
C TYR A 491 -15.58 -24.90 3.96
N ALA A 492 -15.16 -26.06 4.44
CA ALA A 492 -13.81 -26.55 4.18
C ALA A 492 -13.75 -27.24 2.79
N ALA A 493 -14.84 -27.92 2.42
CA ALA A 493 -15.17 -28.41 1.08
C ALA A 493 -14.47 -29.71 0.66
N GLY A 494 -13.41 -29.67 -0.14
CA GLY A 494 -12.67 -30.88 -0.52
C GLY A 494 -11.47 -31.11 0.39
N GLY A 495 -10.81 -32.27 0.27
CA GLY A 495 -9.55 -32.52 0.99
C GLY A 495 -9.70 -32.88 2.47
N ASN A 496 -8.58 -33.05 3.17
CA ASN A 496 -8.54 -33.39 4.59
C ASN A 496 -8.28 -32.13 5.41
N ASP A 497 -9.35 -31.48 5.84
CA ASP A 497 -9.23 -30.13 6.38
C ASP A 497 -8.92 -30.11 7.87
N THR A 498 -8.23 -29.06 8.31
CA THR A 498 -8.01 -28.76 9.71
C THR A 498 -8.64 -27.42 10.07
N ILE A 499 -9.72 -27.47 10.85
CA ILE A 499 -10.45 -26.30 11.33
C ILE A 499 -10.17 -26.11 12.82
N THR A 500 -9.61 -24.97 13.22
CA THR A 500 -9.43 -24.58 14.63
C THR A 500 -10.37 -23.43 14.99
N LEU A 501 -11.23 -23.66 15.97
CA LEU A 501 -12.21 -22.70 16.47
C LEU A 501 -11.81 -22.18 17.86
N SER A 502 -12.02 -20.88 18.08
CA SER A 502 -11.74 -20.19 19.34
C SER A 502 -10.26 -20.25 19.75
N GLY A 503 -9.37 -20.05 18.78
CA GLY A 503 -7.94 -19.89 19.04
C GLY A 503 -7.62 -18.76 20.02
N ARG A 504 -6.46 -18.85 20.69
CA ARG A 504 -5.99 -17.92 21.72
C ARG A 504 -5.87 -16.48 21.14
N GLY A 505 -6.78 -15.58 21.49
CA GLY A 505 -6.88 -14.20 20.96
C GLY A 505 -7.78 -13.28 21.80
N THR A 506 -7.77 -11.97 21.52
CA THR A 506 -8.36 -10.91 22.38
C THR A 506 -9.87 -10.70 22.29
N ALA A 507 -10.54 -11.19 21.24
CA ALA A 507 -11.99 -11.18 21.15
C ALA A 507 -12.52 -12.60 21.17
N THR A 508 -13.06 -12.97 22.32
CA THR A 508 -13.75 -14.23 22.54
C THR A 508 -15.13 -14.16 21.92
N ALA A 509 -15.60 -15.25 21.30
CA ALA A 509 -17.02 -15.44 21.02
C ALA A 509 -17.83 -15.10 22.28
N ASP A 510 -19.04 -14.57 22.11
CA ASP A 510 -19.98 -14.33 23.21
C ASP A 510 -21.17 -15.31 23.13
N SER A 511 -22.08 -15.27 24.11
CA SER A 511 -23.26 -16.16 24.13
C SER A 511 -24.20 -16.03 22.93
N THR A 512 -24.08 -14.95 22.14
CA THR A 512 -24.92 -14.68 20.96
C THR A 512 -24.24 -15.09 19.66
N SER A 513 -22.96 -15.43 19.73
CA SER A 513 -22.16 -15.80 18.57
C SER A 513 -22.52 -17.21 18.11
N THR A 514 -22.57 -17.41 16.80
CA THR A 514 -22.84 -18.71 16.17
C THR A 514 -21.78 -19.03 15.13
N THR A 515 -21.34 -20.27 15.10
CA THR A 515 -20.41 -20.77 14.09
C THR A 515 -20.94 -22.05 13.51
N THR A 516 -21.12 -22.08 12.19
CA THR A 516 -21.51 -23.26 11.42
C THR A 516 -20.32 -23.73 10.61
N VAL A 517 -20.00 -25.02 10.67
CA VAL A 517 -18.90 -25.62 9.91
C VAL A 517 -19.45 -26.74 9.06
N PHE A 518 -19.02 -26.79 7.81
CA PHE A 518 -19.17 -27.89 6.88
C PHE A 518 -17.76 -28.39 6.56
N GLY A 519 -17.42 -29.62 6.97
CA GLY A 519 -16.15 -30.28 6.65
C GLY A 519 -16.12 -30.58 5.16
N GLY A 520 -16.95 -31.51 4.71
CA GLY A 520 -17.18 -31.73 3.28
C GLY A 520 -16.78 -33.13 2.88
N GLY A 521 -15.80 -33.29 2.00
CA GLY A 521 -15.33 -34.61 1.58
C GLY A 521 -13.86 -34.80 1.89
N GLY A 522 -13.52 -35.82 2.66
CA GLY A 522 -12.16 -36.12 3.11
C GLY A 522 -12.16 -36.36 4.61
N ASN A 523 -11.00 -36.51 5.25
CA ASN A 523 -10.94 -36.80 6.69
C ASN A 523 -10.66 -35.52 7.47
N ASP A 524 -11.73 -34.88 7.93
CA ASP A 524 -11.65 -33.54 8.49
C ASP A 524 -11.33 -33.55 9.98
N SER A 525 -10.72 -32.48 10.46
CA SER A 525 -10.40 -32.28 11.88
C SER A 525 -10.88 -30.93 12.37
N VAL A 526 -11.92 -30.93 13.21
CA VAL A 526 -12.43 -29.74 13.89
C VAL A 526 -11.92 -29.70 15.32
N ASN A 527 -11.05 -28.76 15.65
CA ASN A 527 -10.51 -28.54 16.98
C ASN A 527 -11.13 -27.30 17.64
N ILE A 528 -11.90 -27.53 18.71
CA ILE A 528 -12.54 -26.48 19.51
C ILE A 528 -11.69 -26.25 20.78
N VAL A 529 -11.05 -25.09 20.84
CA VAL A 529 -10.15 -24.73 21.94
C VAL A 529 -10.95 -24.10 23.09
N ALA A 530 -10.63 -24.49 24.33
CA ALA A 530 -11.30 -24.01 25.53
C ALA A 530 -11.00 -22.52 25.80
N HIS A 531 -12.01 -21.77 26.26
CA HIS A 531 -11.86 -20.38 26.71
C HIS A 531 -12.46 -20.11 28.09
N THR A 532 -11.81 -19.27 28.89
CA THR A 532 -12.28 -18.84 30.22
C THR A 532 -13.52 -17.94 30.22
N ASP A 533 -14.06 -17.61 29.05
CA ASP A 533 -15.19 -16.68 28.87
C ASP A 533 -16.35 -17.40 28.19
N THR A 534 -17.54 -16.79 28.17
CA THR A 534 -18.76 -17.37 27.59
C THR A 534 -18.59 -17.64 26.10
N ILE A 535 -18.54 -18.91 25.70
CA ILE A 535 -18.42 -19.29 24.28
C ILE A 535 -19.78 -19.16 23.55
N GLY A 536 -19.74 -19.05 22.21
CA GLY A 536 -20.91 -19.10 21.33
C GLY A 536 -21.32 -20.53 20.95
N ALA A 537 -22.40 -20.67 20.17
CA ALA A 537 -22.89 -21.98 19.73
C ALA A 537 -22.16 -22.49 18.47
N TYR A 538 -21.87 -23.79 18.43
CA TYR A 538 -21.26 -24.47 17.27
C TYR A 538 -22.20 -25.48 16.65
N THR A 539 -22.37 -25.43 15.32
CA THR A 539 -23.04 -26.47 14.53
C THR A 539 -22.06 -27.02 13.52
N LEU A 540 -21.79 -28.31 13.57
CA LEU A 540 -20.81 -29.00 12.73
C LEU A 540 -21.53 -30.04 11.87
N THR A 541 -21.33 -29.96 10.56
CA THR A 541 -21.62 -31.02 9.59
C THR A 541 -20.27 -31.51 9.09
N LEU A 542 -19.88 -32.73 9.42
CA LEU A 542 -18.54 -33.23 9.11
C LEU A 542 -18.44 -33.67 7.65
N GLY A 543 -19.50 -34.28 7.12
CA GLY A 543 -19.56 -34.71 5.73
C GLY A 543 -19.14 -36.15 5.54
N ALA A 544 -18.39 -36.42 4.46
CA ALA A 544 -18.01 -37.76 4.05
C ALA A 544 -16.53 -38.02 4.36
N GLY A 545 -16.26 -38.96 5.25
CA GLY A 545 -14.90 -39.37 5.56
C GLY A 545 -14.80 -40.02 6.93
N SER A 546 -13.59 -40.15 7.44
CA SER A 546 -13.33 -40.50 8.85
C SER A 546 -12.95 -39.23 9.61
N ASP A 547 -13.97 -38.50 10.05
CA ASP A 547 -13.77 -37.16 10.58
C ASP A 547 -13.41 -37.18 12.08
N SER A 548 -12.89 -36.06 12.56
CA SER A 548 -12.57 -35.91 13.98
C SER A 548 -12.99 -34.57 14.54
N VAL A 549 -13.62 -34.60 15.71
CA VAL A 549 -13.91 -33.40 16.49
C VAL A 549 -13.13 -33.48 17.79
N ALA A 550 -12.30 -32.49 18.08
CA ALA A 550 -11.60 -32.34 19.33
C ALA A 550 -12.22 -31.22 20.17
N ALA A 551 -12.52 -31.50 21.44
CA ALA A 551 -12.97 -30.51 22.40
C ALA A 551 -12.17 -30.64 23.70
N THR A 552 -11.62 -29.52 24.17
CA THR A 552 -10.87 -29.48 25.44
C THR A 552 -11.75 -28.94 26.54
N TYR A 553 -11.85 -29.63 27.68
CA TYR A 553 -12.54 -29.19 28.90
C TYR A 553 -11.51 -28.93 30.01
N ALA A 554 -11.43 -27.70 30.56
CA ALA A 554 -10.49 -27.35 31.62
C ALA A 554 -11.20 -27.08 32.97
N THR A 555 -10.58 -27.45 34.11
CA THR A 555 -11.16 -27.44 35.48
C THR A 555 -11.46 -26.09 36.10
N ASN A 556 -11.34 -24.96 35.40
CA ASN A 556 -11.29 -23.67 36.09
C ASN A 556 -12.11 -22.59 35.39
N GLY A 557 -13.41 -22.54 35.70
CA GLY A 557 -14.29 -21.40 35.36
C GLY A 557 -14.57 -21.19 33.86
N THR A 558 -14.17 -22.15 33.02
CA THR A 558 -14.36 -22.20 31.57
C THR A 558 -15.84 -22.44 31.26
N VAL A 559 -16.55 -21.39 30.82
CA VAL A 559 -17.98 -21.44 30.46
C VAL A 559 -18.13 -22.06 29.06
N PHE A 560 -18.58 -23.31 28.96
CA PHE A 560 -19.14 -23.83 27.71
C PHE A 560 -20.56 -23.28 27.52
N GLY A 561 -20.64 -21.98 27.22
CA GLY A 561 -21.87 -21.35 26.80
C GLY A 561 -22.29 -21.93 25.47
N GLN A 562 -23.42 -22.63 25.47
CA GLN A 562 -24.15 -23.12 24.29
C GLN A 562 -23.54 -24.32 23.55
N ALA A 563 -24.45 -25.20 23.12
CA ALA A 563 -24.20 -26.55 22.66
C ALA A 563 -23.26 -26.63 21.44
N ILE A 564 -22.32 -27.56 21.48
CA ILE A 564 -21.74 -28.13 20.26
C ILE A 564 -22.76 -29.11 19.71
N THR A 565 -23.24 -28.89 18.49
CA THR A 565 -24.12 -29.81 17.78
C THR A 565 -23.38 -30.37 16.59
N ILE A 566 -23.29 -31.70 16.50
CA ILE A 566 -22.82 -32.42 15.32
C ILE A 566 -24.05 -33.03 14.65
N THR A 567 -24.23 -32.77 13.35
CA THR A 567 -25.49 -33.09 12.66
C THR A 567 -25.51 -34.45 11.97
N ASP A 568 -24.34 -34.99 11.65
CA ASP A 568 -24.16 -36.16 10.78
C ASP A 568 -23.15 -37.19 11.30
N PHE A 569 -22.80 -37.12 12.59
CA PHE A 569 -21.81 -38.01 13.22
C PHE A 569 -22.10 -39.50 12.96
N VAL A 570 -21.11 -40.23 12.43
CA VAL A 570 -21.18 -41.66 12.10
C VAL A 570 -20.32 -42.47 13.09
N THR A 571 -20.78 -43.66 13.49
CA THR A 571 -20.08 -44.53 14.46
C THR A 571 -19.63 -45.86 13.84
N GLY A 572 -18.56 -46.47 14.37
CA GLY A 572 -18.00 -47.76 13.94
C GLY A 572 -16.60 -47.65 13.32
N GLY A 573 -16.03 -48.73 12.78
CA GLY A 573 -14.69 -48.71 12.16
C GLY A 573 -14.65 -47.94 10.83
N GLY A 574 -13.77 -46.93 10.74
CA GLY A 574 -13.65 -46.03 9.57
C GLY A 574 -14.67 -44.89 9.53
N ASN A 575 -15.15 -44.46 10.70
CA ASN A 575 -16.13 -43.39 10.87
C ASN A 575 -15.62 -42.37 11.91
N ASP A 576 -16.45 -41.38 12.22
CA ASP A 576 -16.09 -40.20 12.99
C ASP A 576 -15.63 -40.50 14.43
N VAL A 577 -14.73 -39.65 14.92
CA VAL A 577 -14.14 -39.74 16.26
C VAL A 577 -14.32 -38.43 17.03
N LEU A 578 -14.84 -38.53 18.26
CA LEU A 578 -14.87 -37.42 19.20
C LEU A 578 -13.70 -37.56 20.19
N LYS A 579 -12.75 -36.62 20.14
CA LYS A 579 -11.61 -36.52 21.05
C LYS A 579 -11.94 -35.52 22.15
N LEU A 580 -11.95 -35.97 23.40
CA LEU A 580 -12.19 -35.13 24.57
C LEU A 580 -10.94 -35.06 25.42
N THR A 581 -10.43 -33.86 25.65
CA THR A 581 -9.39 -33.63 26.67
C THR A 581 -10.10 -33.21 27.95
N THR A 582 -10.04 -34.03 29.00
CA THR A 582 -10.72 -33.76 30.27
C THR A 582 -9.77 -33.93 31.45
N PRO A 583 -9.97 -33.19 32.54
CA PRO A 583 -9.10 -33.23 33.72
C PRO A 583 -9.35 -34.42 34.64
N GLY A 584 -10.29 -35.30 34.27
CA GLY A 584 -10.62 -36.49 35.04
C GLY A 584 -9.55 -37.57 34.90
N THR A 585 -9.89 -38.79 35.30
CA THR A 585 -9.04 -39.99 35.11
C THR A 585 -9.77 -41.09 34.34
N GLN A 586 -10.95 -40.78 33.79
CA GLN A 586 -11.75 -41.74 33.04
C GLN A 586 -11.20 -41.92 31.63
N THR A 587 -10.79 -43.14 31.28
CA THR A 587 -10.35 -43.46 29.92
C THR A 587 -11.49 -43.87 29.00
N GLN A 588 -12.72 -44.01 29.52
CA GLN A 588 -13.93 -44.39 28.77
C GLN A 588 -15.15 -43.66 29.33
N ALA A 589 -16.10 -43.33 28.45
CA ALA A 589 -17.37 -42.71 28.84
C ALA A 589 -18.38 -43.73 29.40
N SER A 590 -19.30 -43.27 30.25
CA SER A 590 -20.33 -44.11 30.87
C SER A 590 -21.67 -44.01 30.14
N ALA A 591 -22.28 -45.15 29.81
CA ALA A 591 -23.62 -45.20 29.24
C ALA A 591 -24.69 -44.91 30.29
N VAL A 592 -25.61 -43.99 29.99
CA VAL A 592 -26.74 -43.64 30.85
C VAL A 592 -28.04 -43.96 30.13
N SER A 593 -28.88 -44.75 30.81
CA SER A 593 -30.20 -45.17 30.30
C SER A 593 -31.29 -44.82 31.30
N GLY A 594 -32.45 -44.36 30.81
CA GLY A 594 -33.60 -44.07 31.64
C GLY A 594 -34.83 -43.63 30.83
N GLY A 595 -36.01 -43.72 31.44
CA GLY A 595 -37.28 -43.26 30.85
C GLY A 595 -37.50 -41.75 31.02
N PHE A 596 -36.55 -40.94 30.55
CA PHE A 596 -36.55 -39.49 30.75
C PHE A 596 -37.71 -38.81 30.03
N GLN A 597 -38.39 -37.88 30.71
CA GLN A 597 -39.54 -37.15 30.14
C GLN A 597 -39.13 -35.81 29.50
N VAL A 598 -38.05 -35.21 30.00
CA VAL A 598 -37.51 -33.92 29.53
C VAL A 598 -36.00 -34.00 29.40
N LEU A 599 -35.42 -33.16 28.52
CA LEU A 599 -33.98 -33.14 28.24
C LEU A 599 -33.15 -32.92 29.51
N GLN A 600 -33.56 -31.99 30.38
CA GLN A 600 -32.85 -31.70 31.63
C GLN A 600 -32.65 -32.97 32.49
N GLN A 601 -33.66 -33.84 32.60
CA GLN A 601 -33.56 -35.09 33.37
C GLN A 601 -32.53 -36.05 32.76
N ALA A 602 -32.43 -36.10 31.43
CA ALA A 602 -31.44 -36.93 30.74
C ALA A 602 -30.02 -36.38 30.98
N LEU A 603 -29.83 -35.06 30.88
CA LEU A 603 -28.54 -34.41 31.12
C LEU A 603 -28.11 -34.52 32.59
N ASP A 604 -29.02 -34.33 33.55
CA ASP A 604 -28.76 -34.53 34.99
C ASP A 604 -28.33 -35.97 35.30
N ALA A 605 -28.91 -36.95 34.60
CA ALA A 605 -28.52 -38.35 34.75
C ALA A 605 -27.14 -38.63 34.13
N ALA A 606 -26.80 -37.95 33.03
CA ALA A 606 -25.50 -38.04 32.37
C ALA A 606 -24.39 -37.44 33.25
N THR A 607 -24.61 -36.30 33.91
CA THR A 607 -23.64 -35.73 34.86
C THR A 607 -23.41 -36.64 36.05
N ALA A 608 -24.43 -37.38 36.51
CA ALA A 608 -24.27 -38.36 37.58
C ALA A 608 -23.46 -39.62 37.16
N ASN A 609 -23.06 -39.76 35.89
CA ASN A 609 -22.40 -40.95 35.28
C ASN A 609 -23.09 -42.29 35.61
N GLY A 610 -24.40 -42.29 35.87
CA GLY A 610 -25.10 -43.48 36.38
C GLY A 610 -24.72 -43.92 37.82
N ALA A 611 -23.89 -43.17 38.55
CA ALA A 611 -23.39 -43.49 39.89
C ALA A 611 -24.17 -42.84 41.06
N GLY A 612 -25.08 -41.91 40.76
CA GLY A 612 -26.16 -41.47 41.66
C GLY A 612 -25.79 -40.68 42.93
N THR A 613 -24.52 -40.47 43.30
CA THR A 613 -24.20 -39.78 44.58
C THR A 613 -22.97 -38.86 44.62
N THR A 614 -21.95 -39.01 43.76
CA THR A 614 -20.80 -38.08 43.60
C THR A 614 -20.06 -38.36 42.29
N THR A 615 -19.57 -37.33 41.61
CA THR A 615 -18.81 -37.47 40.35
C THR A 615 -17.56 -36.60 40.35
N ALA A 616 -16.46 -37.13 39.84
CA ALA A 616 -15.22 -36.39 39.72
C ALA A 616 -15.32 -35.40 38.54
N ALA A 617 -14.75 -34.20 38.69
CA ALA A 617 -14.64 -33.25 37.58
C ALA A 617 -13.96 -33.90 36.36
N GLY A 618 -14.46 -33.60 35.16
CA GLY A 618 -14.00 -34.19 33.90
C GLY A 618 -14.57 -35.58 33.60
N SER A 619 -15.49 -36.09 34.41
CA SER A 619 -16.18 -37.34 34.10
C SER A 619 -17.14 -37.18 32.92
N VAL A 620 -17.23 -38.21 32.07
CA VAL A 620 -17.96 -38.22 30.80
C VAL A 620 -19.09 -39.24 30.83
N GLY A 621 -20.32 -38.77 30.63
CA GLY A 621 -21.54 -39.58 30.50
C GLY A 621 -22.19 -39.42 29.13
N VAL A 622 -22.81 -40.48 28.60
CA VAL A 622 -23.51 -40.47 27.31
C VAL A 622 -24.96 -40.92 27.50
N VAL A 623 -25.92 -40.12 27.01
CA VAL A 623 -27.35 -40.40 27.13
C VAL A 623 -28.08 -40.14 25.80
N ALA A 624 -29.05 -40.97 25.45
CA ALA A 624 -29.95 -40.71 24.33
C ALA A 624 -31.25 -40.04 24.80
N PHE A 625 -31.68 -38.99 24.11
CA PHE A 625 -32.94 -38.30 24.35
C PHE A 625 -33.47 -37.66 23.06
N GLY A 626 -34.78 -37.78 22.81
CA GLY A 626 -35.43 -37.08 21.68
C GLY A 626 -34.87 -37.44 20.31
N GLY A 627 -34.39 -38.67 20.10
CA GLY A 627 -33.80 -39.12 18.84
C GLY A 627 -32.36 -38.64 18.57
N SER A 628 -31.66 -38.15 19.60
CA SER A 628 -30.24 -37.73 19.53
C SER A 628 -29.49 -38.27 20.74
N SER A 629 -28.15 -38.30 20.66
CA SER A 629 -27.26 -38.63 21.77
C SER A 629 -26.60 -37.36 22.29
N TYR A 630 -26.33 -37.34 23.59
CA TYR A 630 -25.67 -36.24 24.28
C TYR A 630 -24.47 -36.79 25.02
N VAL A 631 -23.29 -36.26 24.72
CA VAL A 631 -22.05 -36.52 25.46
C VAL A 631 -21.85 -35.37 26.43
N VAL A 632 -21.80 -35.67 27.72
CA VAL A 632 -21.75 -34.69 28.80
C VAL A 632 -20.45 -34.83 29.57
N VAL A 633 -19.71 -33.74 29.72
CA VAL A 633 -18.52 -33.66 30.60
C VAL A 633 -18.89 -32.84 31.83
N ASN A 634 -18.80 -33.47 33.01
CA ASN A 634 -19.25 -32.91 34.28
C ASN A 634 -18.14 -32.05 34.94
N ASP A 635 -18.53 -30.92 35.52
CA ASP A 635 -17.71 -30.04 36.36
C ASP A 635 -17.36 -30.58 37.76
N GLY A 636 -17.95 -31.70 38.16
CA GLY A 636 -17.80 -32.33 39.48
C GLY A 636 -18.98 -32.08 40.42
N THR A 637 -20.07 -31.48 39.94
CA THR A 637 -21.31 -31.27 40.69
C THR A 637 -22.43 -32.18 40.19
N LEU A 638 -23.52 -32.25 40.97
CA LEU A 638 -24.71 -33.03 40.61
C LEU A 638 -25.75 -32.12 39.96
N GLY A 639 -26.35 -32.61 38.87
CA GLY A 639 -27.30 -31.84 38.06
C GLY A 639 -26.56 -31.04 36.99
N PHE A 640 -27.10 -31.06 35.77
CA PHE A 640 -26.48 -30.39 34.63
C PHE A 640 -26.66 -28.87 34.71
N ASN A 641 -25.54 -28.16 34.68
CA ASN A 641 -25.46 -26.72 34.63
C ASN A 641 -24.75 -26.29 33.33
N ALA A 642 -25.51 -25.71 32.40
CA ALA A 642 -24.98 -25.23 31.11
C ALA A 642 -23.91 -24.13 31.21
N ALA A 643 -23.65 -23.56 32.40
CA ALA A 643 -22.57 -22.60 32.60
C ALA A 643 -21.23 -23.26 32.93
N THR A 644 -21.22 -24.51 33.38
CA THR A 644 -20.03 -25.18 33.92
C THR A 644 -19.81 -26.59 33.36
N ASP A 645 -20.87 -27.27 32.97
CA ASP A 645 -20.81 -28.55 32.26
C ASP A 645 -20.76 -28.34 30.74
N LEU A 646 -20.12 -29.28 30.05
CA LEU A 646 -20.15 -29.35 28.59
C LEU A 646 -21.19 -30.37 28.13
N ALA A 647 -22.04 -30.01 27.17
CA ALA A 647 -22.90 -30.94 26.45
C ALA A 647 -22.66 -30.84 24.94
N ILE A 648 -22.37 -31.99 24.33
CA ILE A 648 -22.22 -32.15 22.88
C ILE A 648 -23.39 -33.00 22.38
N LYS A 649 -24.20 -32.45 21.48
CA LYS A 649 -25.33 -33.14 20.85
C LYS A 649 -24.89 -33.79 19.54
N MET A 650 -25.18 -35.08 19.39
CA MET A 650 -25.07 -35.82 18.13
C MET A 650 -26.47 -36.09 17.59
N THR A 651 -26.84 -35.40 16.51
CA THR A 651 -28.20 -35.41 15.97
C THR A 651 -28.51 -36.75 15.27
N GLY A 652 -29.70 -37.28 15.47
CA GLY A 652 -30.16 -38.51 14.78
C GLY A 652 -29.56 -39.82 15.29
N LEU A 653 -28.54 -39.76 16.16
CA LEU A 653 -27.83 -40.93 16.67
C LEU A 653 -28.41 -41.36 18.02
N THR A 654 -28.91 -42.59 18.12
CA THR A 654 -29.50 -43.13 19.36
C THR A 654 -28.75 -44.36 19.92
N ASP A 655 -27.77 -44.87 19.19
CA ASP A 655 -26.90 -45.95 19.64
C ASP A 655 -25.81 -45.41 20.58
N VAL A 656 -26.12 -45.38 21.87
CA VAL A 656 -25.20 -44.93 22.93
C VAL A 656 -23.91 -45.78 22.97
N ALA A 657 -23.99 -47.08 22.68
CA ALA A 657 -22.81 -47.95 22.71
C ALA A 657 -21.86 -47.63 21.54
N GLY A 658 -22.41 -47.41 20.35
CA GLY A 658 -21.67 -46.93 19.17
C GLY A 658 -20.99 -45.59 19.43
N VAL A 659 -21.71 -44.63 20.01
CA VAL A 659 -21.17 -43.31 20.40
C VAL A 659 -19.97 -43.47 21.35
N ILE A 660 -20.11 -44.27 22.40
CA ILE A 660 -19.01 -44.51 23.37
C ILE A 660 -17.79 -45.12 22.69
N GLY A 661 -17.99 -46.03 21.73
CA GLY A 661 -16.90 -46.62 20.95
C GLY A 661 -16.14 -45.64 20.05
N SER A 662 -16.76 -44.52 19.68
CA SER A 662 -16.16 -43.44 18.88
C SER A 662 -15.58 -42.30 19.73
N ILE A 663 -15.62 -42.38 21.06
CA ILE A 663 -15.05 -41.37 21.95
C ILE A 663 -13.63 -41.78 22.39
N SER A 664 -12.68 -40.87 22.23
CA SER A 664 -11.34 -40.96 22.81
C SER A 664 -11.19 -39.92 23.91
N ILE A 665 -10.88 -40.34 25.14
CA ILE A 665 -10.67 -39.44 26.28
C ILE A 665 -9.17 -39.34 26.58
N LEU A 666 -8.67 -38.10 26.60
CA LEU A 666 -7.30 -37.72 26.95
C LEU A 666 -7.32 -36.90 28.25
N HIS A 667 -6.19 -36.91 28.98
CA HIS A 667 -6.02 -36.26 30.28
C HIS A 667 -4.86 -35.28 30.29
#